data_AF-A0A2E2BWB5-F1
#
_entry.id   AF-A0A2E2BWB5-F1
#
_cell.length_a   1.000
_cell.length_b   1.000
_cell.length_c   1.000
_cell.angle_alpha   90.00
_cell.angle_beta   90.00
_cell.angle_gamma   90.00
#
_symmetry.space_group_name_H-M   'P 1'
#
loop_
_entity.id
_entity.type
_entity.pdbx_description
1 polymer ?
#
loop_
_entity_poly.entity_id
_entity_poly.type
_entity_poly.pdbx_seq_one_letter_code
_entity_poly.pdbx_strand_id
1 'polypeptide(L)'
;MRYSALRVSLLLLLLGSLQERAVQASDWAMWRKDPARSAQTEQLLPESLHLQWVHRLPQLEPAYKNERLQFDAGYEPVVKDEILFFGSSQNDSVTALDLKTGKQLWKYTTEGPIRFAPVSWKDAVYFGSDDGCLYAVSAQTGKLLWKFRAVPSRRLILGNRRLISVWPVRGGPVIENDTVYFAAGVWPFEGVFIYALDTTTGKVKWMNDRLGFLYGQHPHAAEALGGVTPQGYLVISDNELIVPCGTAFPARLNKQTGKLVAFELPKPGRTPGGWFTAADKAARRGETEVATPSLQFDRDVNSARHENGQNYGPDGKRGLRQQIQVGNQSLKYQTPIPGVDGTIHSLLVASDYLIAVTLEGSIYCLGSEPTTPVTYESPLLKQPTKQPDTPQSNPIPEIFSGPLQAGGYVLLAGIPDARLLDSLLTQPQLQLIYPVKHAGQIKSLRQLYHERGHSSSQLSFLSGTLEEIQLPPYFAQTIIAAEHIASGVKSYSDLISLLYPALRPYGGRLLLKCSEADHQKLAAEFETLSQAKISRIDGYTVFEKSGAIPGSTNYTGGWSSPDELVKAPVGVLWYDDSVGNFKRAPQPLFVDGVMISHSKYWQGYPAGIRPPYQLLAPQFADVYTGRKLTASQAEMLTTELPTLDQAQKQPSQYRPPYQKNDWSPAPPVIGERTNPLTGKTEPRAFPKSYGCDGGVDYSYLYTMRSGTAAFYDKRIESGTIHISGPRSGCTNSIVPANGLLNVPYYFQGCTCSYPLPVGLSLIAMPETHEQWMVWGKSDVQQVHRVGLNFGAPGDRMTDKGTLWLDIPSVGGPSPELDLQVSPISVKPFYEHSLWIEGGRGWPWVGASGITGVREIRLNQIKAGDYTVRLYFREPQFSSTGQRVFDISLNGKPLISQFDIFQETKSSQKILVREFSQIHLDQKLNLTFTALTGEPLICGLELIEQSLPVDSLVELPAQELELLTKP
;
A
#
# COMPACT_ATOMS: atom_id res chain seq x y z
N MET A 1 18.88 87.44 21.04
CA MET A 1 17.51 88.00 21.11
C MET A 1 16.62 87.03 20.34
N ARG A 2 15.55 86.39 20.85
CA ARG A 2 14.53 86.66 21.89
C ARG A 2 13.32 87.45 21.35
N TYR A 3 12.17 86.77 21.26
CA TYR A 3 10.82 87.21 20.82
C TYR A 3 10.65 87.51 19.32
N SER A 4 9.45 87.39 18.72
CA SER A 4 8.08 87.22 19.27
C SER A 4 7.30 86.01 18.69
N ALA A 5 6.10 85.73 19.23
CA ALA A 5 5.25 84.56 18.90
C ALA A 5 3.74 84.93 18.89
N LEU A 6 2.86 83.93 18.67
CA LEU A 6 1.37 83.97 18.69
C LEU A 6 0.74 84.71 17.49
N ARG A 7 -0.44 84.36 16.92
CA ARG A 7 -1.59 83.43 17.20
C ARG A 7 -2.19 83.00 15.80
N VAL A 8 -3.02 81.96 15.56
CA VAL A 8 -3.59 80.80 16.30
C VAL A 8 -4.04 79.72 15.25
N SER A 9 -4.74 78.63 15.65
CA SER A 9 -5.38 77.59 14.79
C SER A 9 -4.42 76.62 14.06
N LEU A 10 -4.22 75.35 14.45
CA LEU A 10 -5.02 74.35 15.21
C LEU A 10 -6.14 73.61 14.44
N LEU A 11 -5.87 73.09 13.23
CA LEU A 11 -6.69 71.99 12.64
C LEU A 11 -5.98 71.16 11.53
N LEU A 12 -4.68 70.87 11.62
CA LEU A 12 -3.93 70.25 10.50
C LEU A 12 -2.86 69.21 10.90
N LEU A 13 -3.11 68.42 11.96
CA LEU A 13 -2.21 67.35 12.43
C LEU A 13 -2.95 66.02 12.63
N LEU A 14 -3.67 65.56 11.61
CA LEU A 14 -4.28 64.22 11.59
C LEU A 14 -4.38 63.58 10.18
N LEU A 15 -3.54 64.03 9.24
CA LEU A 15 -3.33 63.38 7.94
C LEU A 15 -1.98 62.67 7.92
N GLY A 16 -1.84 61.67 8.81
CA GLY A 16 -0.83 60.63 8.63
C GLY A 16 -1.15 59.86 7.34
N SER A 17 -0.14 59.59 6.52
CA SER A 17 -0.32 58.96 5.21
C SER A 17 -0.87 57.54 5.34
N LEU A 18 -2.17 57.38 5.12
CA LEU A 18 -2.78 56.09 4.79
C LEU A 18 -2.28 55.67 3.40
N GLN A 19 -1.06 55.12 3.36
CA GLN A 19 -0.75 54.14 2.33
C GLN A 19 -1.61 52.91 2.63
N GLU A 20 -2.73 52.80 1.93
CA GLU A 20 -3.42 51.52 1.81
C GLU A 20 -2.41 50.50 1.30
N ARG A 21 -2.05 49.54 2.16
CA ARG A 21 -1.36 48.33 1.70
C ARG A 21 -2.35 47.59 0.83
N ALA A 22 -2.21 47.72 -0.49
CA ALA A 22 -2.83 46.80 -1.43
C ALA A 22 -2.44 45.38 -1.01
N VAL A 23 -3.38 44.64 -0.44
CA VAL A 23 -3.17 43.27 0.01
C VAL A 23 -3.04 42.44 -1.26
N GLN A 24 -1.80 42.03 -1.58
CA GLN A 24 -1.53 41.23 -2.76
C GLN A 24 -2.35 39.94 -2.71
N ALA A 25 -3.00 39.63 -3.84
CA ALA A 25 -3.79 38.41 -4.02
C ALA A 25 -3.06 37.18 -3.45
N SER A 26 -3.72 36.46 -2.53
CA SER A 26 -3.07 35.36 -1.82
C SER A 26 -3.29 34.02 -2.53
N ASP A 27 -2.21 33.31 -2.85
CA ASP A 27 -2.29 31.94 -3.36
C ASP A 27 -2.81 30.97 -2.28
N TRP A 28 -3.59 29.97 -2.68
CA TRP A 28 -3.93 28.81 -1.86
C TRP A 28 -3.24 27.56 -2.45
N ALA A 29 -1.92 27.65 -2.61
CA ALA A 29 -1.13 26.72 -3.44
C ALA A 29 -1.04 25.28 -2.92
N MET A 30 -1.44 25.02 -1.66
CA MET A 30 -1.46 23.69 -1.05
C MET A 30 -2.79 23.42 -0.37
N TRP A 31 -3.18 22.14 -0.21
CA TRP A 31 -4.35 21.78 0.59
C TRP A 31 -4.25 22.39 1.98
N ARG A 32 -5.33 23.09 2.38
CA ARG A 32 -5.42 23.94 3.59
C ARG A 32 -4.30 25.00 3.67
N LYS A 33 -4.12 25.74 2.58
CA LYS A 33 -3.20 26.88 2.36
C LYS A 33 -1.72 26.51 2.31
N ASP A 34 -1.20 25.82 3.32
CA ASP A 34 0.24 25.74 3.60
C ASP A 34 0.70 24.35 4.10
N PRO A 35 2.02 24.12 4.28
CA PRO A 35 2.54 22.84 4.75
C PRO A 35 2.10 22.42 6.16
N ALA A 36 1.64 23.36 7.00
CA ALA A 36 1.11 23.09 8.33
C ALA A 36 -0.40 22.78 8.31
N ARG A 37 -1.04 22.86 7.13
CA ARG A 37 -2.48 22.70 6.90
C ARG A 37 -3.33 23.71 7.68
N SER A 38 -2.80 24.93 7.84
CA SER A 38 -3.37 25.98 8.70
C SER A 38 -4.78 26.41 8.29
N ALA A 39 -5.08 26.42 6.99
CA ALA A 39 -6.32 26.94 6.41
C ALA A 39 -6.64 28.39 6.84
N GLN A 40 -5.62 29.24 6.89
CA GLN A 40 -5.74 30.66 7.21
C GLN A 40 -5.22 31.51 6.04
N THR A 41 -5.91 32.61 5.73
CA THR A 41 -5.37 33.69 4.90
C THR A 41 -5.65 35.06 5.53
N GLU A 42 -4.73 36.01 5.30
CA GLU A 42 -4.92 37.41 5.69
C GLU A 42 -5.77 38.18 4.65
N GLN A 43 -5.99 37.59 3.47
CA GLN A 43 -6.88 38.14 2.45
C GLN A 43 -8.32 38.27 2.99
N LEU A 44 -8.92 39.42 2.74
CA LEU A 44 -10.34 39.68 3.01
C LEU A 44 -11.19 39.20 1.82
N LEU A 45 -12.47 38.97 2.06
CA LEU A 45 -13.44 38.78 0.98
C LEU A 45 -14.14 40.10 0.63
N PRO A 46 -14.59 40.27 -0.63
CA PRO A 46 -15.52 41.34 -1.00
C PRO A 46 -16.79 41.35 -0.13
N GLU A 47 -17.36 42.54 0.11
CA GLU A 47 -18.59 42.71 0.91
C GLU A 47 -19.83 42.03 0.29
N SER A 48 -19.80 41.81 -1.04
CA SER A 48 -20.82 41.08 -1.79
C SER A 48 -20.14 40.06 -2.71
N LEU A 49 -20.68 38.85 -2.73
CA LEU A 49 -20.17 37.73 -3.53
C LEU A 49 -21.22 37.30 -4.55
N HIS A 50 -20.83 37.33 -5.82
CA HIS A 50 -21.63 36.94 -6.96
C HIS A 50 -21.04 35.70 -7.61
N LEU A 51 -21.89 34.71 -7.93
CA LEU A 51 -21.46 33.48 -8.59
C LEU A 51 -20.94 33.78 -10.01
N GLN A 52 -19.71 33.37 -10.30
CA GLN A 52 -19.02 33.60 -11.57
C GLN A 52 -19.17 32.41 -12.51
N TRP A 53 -18.92 31.21 -11.99
CA TRP A 53 -19.02 29.95 -12.74
C TRP A 53 -19.17 28.74 -11.82
N VAL A 54 -19.62 27.63 -12.40
CA VAL A 54 -19.77 26.32 -11.74
C VAL A 54 -19.20 25.22 -12.64
N HIS A 55 -18.38 24.33 -12.08
CA HIS A 55 -18.07 23.02 -12.67
C HIS A 55 -18.89 21.94 -11.98
N ARG A 56 -19.79 21.31 -12.71
CA ARG A 56 -20.53 20.12 -12.27
C ARG A 56 -19.73 18.87 -12.64
N LEU A 57 -19.16 18.20 -11.65
CA LEU A 57 -18.45 16.92 -11.80
C LEU A 57 -19.26 15.81 -11.10
N PRO A 58 -19.06 14.53 -11.43
CA PRO A 58 -19.67 13.44 -10.65
C PRO A 58 -19.14 13.43 -9.21
N GLN A 59 -20.01 13.05 -8.27
CA GLN A 59 -19.62 12.64 -6.92
C GLN A 59 -18.50 11.58 -6.99
N LEU A 60 -17.49 11.69 -6.13
CA LEU A 60 -16.43 10.70 -6.02
C LEU A 60 -16.87 9.50 -5.17
N GLU A 61 -16.50 8.30 -5.58
CA GLU A 61 -16.45 7.15 -4.67
C GLU A 61 -15.09 7.13 -3.95
N PRO A 62 -15.02 7.43 -2.64
CA PRO A 62 -13.77 7.36 -1.89
C PRO A 62 -13.20 5.93 -1.85
N ALA A 63 -11.89 5.82 -1.62
CA ALA A 63 -11.19 4.53 -1.50
C ALA A 63 -11.82 3.63 -0.42
N TYR A 64 -12.29 4.24 0.67
CA TYR A 64 -12.76 3.58 1.88
C TYR A 64 -14.16 4.07 2.25
N LYS A 65 -14.90 3.25 3.00
CA LYS A 65 -16.14 3.61 3.68
C LYS A 65 -15.91 4.05 5.13
N ASN A 66 -14.71 3.80 5.66
CA ASN A 66 -14.32 4.23 6.99
C ASN A 66 -14.17 5.76 7.07
N GLU A 67 -14.94 6.41 7.96
CA GLU A 67 -14.91 7.86 8.24
C GLU A 67 -13.48 8.40 8.49
N ARG A 68 -12.62 7.56 9.09
CA ARG A 68 -11.23 7.90 9.42
C ARG A 68 -10.25 7.83 8.24
N LEU A 69 -10.71 7.45 7.04
CA LEU A 69 -9.94 7.44 5.79
C LEU A 69 -10.63 8.18 4.62
N GLN A 70 -11.55 9.12 4.90
CA GLN A 70 -12.28 9.90 3.87
C GLN A 70 -11.45 11.01 3.21
N PHE A 71 -10.19 10.76 2.85
CA PHE A 71 -9.30 11.76 2.24
C PHE A 71 -9.64 12.09 0.77
N ASP A 72 -10.35 11.18 0.08
CA ASP A 72 -10.78 11.31 -1.32
C ASP A 72 -12.31 11.32 -1.49
N ALA A 73 -13.05 11.69 -0.43
CA ALA A 73 -14.52 11.74 -0.42
C ALA A 73 -15.13 12.97 -1.12
N GLY A 74 -14.30 13.83 -1.72
CA GLY A 74 -14.70 15.01 -2.47
C GLY A 74 -13.49 15.64 -3.16
N TYR A 75 -13.72 16.60 -4.05
CA TYR A 75 -12.63 17.31 -4.71
C TYR A 75 -12.00 18.32 -3.74
N GLU A 76 -10.67 18.29 -3.64
CA GLU A 76 -9.89 19.18 -2.76
C GLU A 76 -8.95 20.02 -3.66
N PRO A 77 -9.37 21.23 -4.09
CA PRO A 77 -8.60 22.07 -5.00
C PRO A 77 -7.51 22.89 -4.29
N VAL A 78 -6.59 23.42 -5.10
CA VAL A 78 -5.60 24.45 -4.75
C VAL A 78 -5.60 25.55 -5.81
N VAL A 79 -5.15 26.74 -5.47
CA VAL A 79 -5.09 27.90 -6.39
C VAL A 79 -3.71 28.55 -6.33
N LYS A 80 -3.09 28.82 -7.47
CA LYS A 80 -1.87 29.62 -7.59
C LYS A 80 -1.84 30.37 -8.92
N ASP A 81 -1.34 31.61 -8.95
CA ASP A 81 -1.18 32.44 -10.16
C ASP A 81 -2.46 32.53 -11.03
N GLU A 82 -3.63 32.78 -10.41
CA GLU A 82 -4.95 32.79 -11.07
C GLU A 82 -5.35 31.47 -11.76
N ILE A 83 -4.73 30.33 -11.42
CA ILE A 83 -5.12 28.99 -11.89
C ILE A 83 -5.55 28.11 -10.72
N LEU A 84 -6.69 27.43 -10.88
CA LEU A 84 -7.20 26.42 -9.96
C LEU A 84 -6.82 25.01 -10.44
N PHE A 85 -6.26 24.20 -9.55
CA PHE A 85 -5.88 22.81 -9.82
C PHE A 85 -6.64 21.85 -8.91
N PHE A 86 -7.17 20.75 -9.45
CA PHE A 86 -7.81 19.69 -8.66
C PHE A 86 -7.51 18.29 -9.22
N GLY A 87 -7.46 17.29 -8.32
CA GLY A 87 -7.30 15.88 -8.64
C GLY A 87 -8.63 15.13 -8.67
N SER A 88 -8.69 13.97 -9.35
CA SER A 88 -9.85 13.07 -9.37
C SER A 88 -9.46 11.59 -9.39
N SER A 89 -10.12 10.81 -8.53
CA SER A 89 -10.04 9.35 -8.46
C SER A 89 -10.94 8.64 -9.49
N GLN A 90 -11.91 9.35 -10.07
CA GLN A 90 -12.93 8.81 -10.99
C GLN A 90 -12.43 8.68 -12.44
N ASN A 91 -11.49 9.55 -12.84
CA ASN A 91 -10.89 9.57 -14.18
C ASN A 91 -9.36 9.72 -14.15
N ASP A 92 -8.75 9.36 -13.02
CA ASP A 92 -7.29 9.29 -12.77
C ASP A 92 -6.52 10.52 -13.26
N SER A 93 -6.96 11.73 -12.90
CA SER A 93 -6.37 12.95 -13.49
C SER A 93 -6.23 14.13 -12.55
N VAL A 94 -5.35 15.05 -12.93
CA VAL A 94 -5.33 16.44 -12.46
C VAL A 94 -5.80 17.35 -13.59
N THR A 95 -6.68 18.29 -13.25
CA THR A 95 -7.27 19.27 -14.17
C THR A 95 -6.91 20.68 -13.69
N ALA A 96 -6.60 21.58 -14.63
CA ALA A 96 -6.35 22.99 -14.37
C ALA A 96 -7.43 23.87 -15.02
N LEU A 97 -7.96 24.82 -14.26
CA LEU A 97 -8.95 25.79 -14.70
C LEU A 97 -8.41 27.22 -14.55
N ASP A 98 -8.67 28.07 -15.53
CA ASP A 98 -8.58 29.53 -15.41
C ASP A 98 -9.54 29.98 -14.29
N LEU A 99 -9.02 30.60 -13.23
CA LEU A 99 -9.81 30.92 -12.01
C LEU A 99 -10.95 31.90 -12.29
N LYS A 100 -10.76 32.82 -13.24
CA LYS A 100 -11.69 33.90 -13.55
C LYS A 100 -12.88 33.46 -14.40
N THR A 101 -12.64 32.59 -15.39
CA THR A 101 -13.65 32.14 -16.37
C THR A 101 -14.10 30.71 -16.15
N GLY A 102 -13.37 29.91 -15.36
CA GLY A 102 -13.63 28.48 -15.17
C GLY A 102 -13.22 27.62 -16.37
N LYS A 103 -12.61 28.17 -17.42
CA LYS A 103 -12.24 27.40 -18.61
C LYS A 103 -11.11 26.42 -18.29
N GLN A 104 -11.24 25.17 -18.72
CA GLN A 104 -10.17 24.19 -18.59
C GLN A 104 -8.97 24.60 -19.46
N LEU A 105 -7.82 24.84 -18.82
CA LEU A 105 -6.55 25.14 -19.47
C LEU A 105 -5.88 23.85 -19.95
N TRP A 106 -5.81 22.85 -19.07
CA TRP A 106 -5.23 21.54 -19.37
C TRP A 106 -5.75 20.44 -18.46
N LYS A 107 -5.47 19.18 -18.85
CA LYS A 107 -5.76 17.97 -18.08
C LYS A 107 -4.63 16.95 -18.28
N TYR A 108 -4.17 16.32 -17.20
CA TYR A 108 -3.14 15.29 -17.20
C TYR A 108 -3.65 14.02 -16.51
N THR A 109 -3.53 12.86 -17.16
CA THR A 109 -4.12 11.58 -16.70
C THR A 109 -3.06 10.51 -16.45
N THR A 110 -3.06 9.93 -15.25
CA THR A 110 -2.14 8.91 -14.73
C THR A 110 -2.60 7.48 -15.04
N GLU A 111 -1.95 6.45 -14.49
CA GLU A 111 -2.36 5.04 -14.67
C GLU A 111 -3.18 4.49 -13.48
N GLY A 112 -3.45 5.34 -12.48
CA GLY A 112 -4.32 5.04 -11.35
C GLY A 112 -4.84 6.30 -10.65
N PRO A 113 -5.81 6.16 -9.74
CA PRO A 113 -6.48 7.25 -9.03
C PRO A 113 -5.57 8.36 -8.47
N ILE A 114 -5.99 9.61 -8.66
CA ILE A 114 -5.47 10.76 -7.91
C ILE A 114 -6.39 10.99 -6.71
N ARG A 115 -5.89 10.73 -5.50
CA ARG A 115 -6.70 10.73 -4.25
C ARG A 115 -6.44 11.90 -3.31
N PHE A 116 -5.44 12.73 -3.61
CA PHE A 116 -5.06 13.86 -2.80
C PHE A 116 -5.04 15.12 -3.67
N ALA A 117 -5.32 16.26 -3.04
CA ALA A 117 -5.12 17.56 -3.67
C ALA A 117 -3.70 17.66 -4.25
N PRO A 118 -3.54 18.22 -5.48
CA PRO A 118 -2.22 18.56 -5.98
C PRO A 118 -1.60 19.68 -5.12
N VAL A 119 -0.28 19.84 -5.23
CA VAL A 119 0.47 20.96 -4.63
C VAL A 119 1.06 21.78 -5.75
N SER A 120 0.78 23.09 -5.79
CA SER A 120 1.43 24.02 -6.70
C SER A 120 2.65 24.67 -6.03
N TRP A 121 3.78 24.75 -6.74
CA TRP A 121 5.01 25.36 -6.25
C TRP A 121 5.86 25.88 -7.41
N LYS A 122 6.24 27.17 -7.36
CA LYS A 122 6.81 27.91 -8.50
C LYS A 122 5.94 27.70 -9.76
N ASP A 123 6.54 27.27 -10.87
CA ASP A 123 5.88 27.09 -12.17
C ASP A 123 5.34 25.65 -12.40
N ALA A 124 5.22 24.86 -11.32
CA ALA A 124 4.97 23.42 -11.40
C ALA A 124 3.89 22.94 -10.40
N VAL A 125 3.23 21.84 -10.75
CA VAL A 125 2.18 21.19 -9.97
C VAL A 125 2.54 19.73 -9.74
N TYR A 126 2.47 19.31 -8.48
CA TYR A 126 2.97 18.03 -7.97
C TYR A 126 1.83 17.20 -7.39
N PHE A 127 1.74 15.91 -7.77
CA PHE A 127 0.65 15.03 -7.33
C PHE A 127 1.06 13.55 -7.33
N GLY A 128 0.56 12.81 -6.34
CA GLY A 128 0.76 11.37 -6.21
C GLY A 128 -0.39 10.56 -6.81
N SER A 129 -0.09 9.39 -7.34
CA SER A 129 -1.06 8.45 -7.90
C SER A 129 -1.00 7.07 -7.22
N ASP A 130 -2.14 6.38 -7.22
CA ASP A 130 -2.24 4.95 -6.94
C ASP A 130 -1.42 4.07 -7.92
N ASP A 131 -0.94 4.61 -9.06
CA ASP A 131 0.02 3.91 -9.96
C ASP A 131 1.46 3.79 -9.40
N GLY A 132 1.68 4.29 -8.18
CA GLY A 132 2.94 4.23 -7.46
C GLY A 132 3.94 5.32 -7.85
N CYS A 133 3.50 6.40 -8.49
CA CYS A 133 4.38 7.50 -8.92
C CYS A 133 3.96 8.86 -8.34
N LEU A 134 4.96 9.70 -8.07
CA LEU A 134 4.83 11.15 -7.93
C LEU A 134 5.11 11.79 -9.30
N TYR A 135 4.26 12.72 -9.71
CA TYR A 135 4.38 13.46 -10.96
C TYR A 135 4.64 14.94 -10.69
N ALA A 136 5.42 15.59 -11.56
CA ALA A 136 5.55 17.04 -11.64
C ALA A 136 5.22 17.51 -13.07
N VAL A 137 4.24 18.41 -13.20
CA VAL A 137 3.82 18.99 -14.50
C VAL A 137 3.92 20.51 -14.46
N SER A 138 4.10 21.14 -15.61
CA SER A 138 4.05 22.60 -15.78
C SER A 138 2.68 23.14 -15.36
N ALA A 139 2.66 24.13 -14.46
CA ALA A 139 1.43 24.76 -13.98
C ALA A 139 0.62 25.41 -15.11
N GLN A 140 1.29 25.97 -16.12
CA GLN A 140 0.61 26.70 -17.20
C GLN A 140 0.16 25.79 -18.36
N THR A 141 0.73 24.58 -18.51
CA THR A 141 0.54 23.76 -19.71
C THR A 141 0.22 22.28 -19.48
N GLY A 142 0.31 21.77 -18.25
CA GLY A 142 0.12 20.36 -17.94
C GLY A 142 1.16 19.42 -18.54
N LYS A 143 2.21 19.96 -19.20
CA LYS A 143 3.30 19.16 -19.75
C LYS A 143 4.12 18.54 -18.62
N LEU A 144 4.38 17.24 -18.71
CA LEU A 144 5.26 16.52 -17.79
C LEU A 144 6.65 17.18 -17.75
N LEU A 145 7.12 17.49 -16.54
CA LEU A 145 8.48 17.94 -16.25
C LEU A 145 9.33 16.75 -15.83
N TRP A 146 8.85 15.97 -14.85
CA TRP A 146 9.43 14.70 -14.43
C TRP A 146 8.37 13.77 -13.79
N LYS A 147 8.65 12.46 -13.80
CA LYS A 147 7.89 11.40 -13.12
C LYS A 147 8.88 10.62 -12.25
N PHE A 148 8.53 10.38 -11.00
CA PHE A 148 9.31 9.54 -10.08
C PHE A 148 8.45 8.35 -9.63
N ARG A 149 8.85 7.12 -9.95
CA ARG A 149 8.20 5.90 -9.46
C ARG A 149 8.79 5.55 -8.08
N ALA A 150 7.95 5.19 -7.13
CA ALA A 150 8.35 5.03 -5.73
C ALA A 150 9.20 3.79 -5.42
N VAL A 151 9.17 2.76 -6.29
CA VAL A 151 9.98 1.54 -6.22
C VAL A 151 10.26 1.00 -7.63
N PRO A 152 11.26 0.12 -7.85
CA PRO A 152 11.51 -0.49 -9.16
C PRO A 152 10.39 -1.42 -9.65
N SER A 153 9.75 -2.17 -8.74
CA SER A 153 8.75 -3.17 -9.11
C SER A 153 7.47 -2.54 -9.69
N ARG A 154 6.98 -3.13 -10.78
CA ARG A 154 5.70 -2.79 -11.42
C ARG A 154 4.54 -3.69 -10.95
N ARG A 155 4.68 -4.42 -9.83
CA ARG A 155 3.65 -5.36 -9.31
C ARG A 155 2.33 -4.65 -9.04
N LEU A 156 1.28 -5.13 -9.70
CA LEU A 156 -0.09 -4.64 -9.54
C LEU A 156 -0.92 -5.57 -8.64
N ILE A 157 -1.90 -4.98 -7.95
CA ILE A 157 -2.90 -5.68 -7.13
C ILE A 157 -4.27 -5.04 -7.32
N LEU A 158 -5.34 -5.75 -6.93
CA LEU A 158 -6.68 -5.17 -6.86
C LEU A 158 -6.88 -4.43 -5.53
N GLY A 159 -6.69 -3.11 -5.55
CA GLY A 159 -6.92 -2.24 -4.39
C GLY A 159 -8.15 -1.38 -4.56
N ASN A 160 -9.09 -1.46 -3.61
CA ASN A 160 -10.33 -0.67 -3.62
C ASN A 160 -11.11 -0.76 -4.95
N ARG A 161 -11.19 -1.97 -5.52
CA ARG A 161 -11.82 -2.29 -6.84
C ARG A 161 -11.15 -1.66 -8.07
N ARG A 162 -9.83 -1.41 -8.04
CA ARG A 162 -9.02 -0.94 -9.18
C ARG A 162 -7.71 -1.74 -9.24
N LEU A 163 -7.16 -2.00 -10.43
CA LEU A 163 -5.74 -2.37 -10.54
C LEU A 163 -4.89 -1.15 -10.22
N ILE A 164 -4.01 -1.28 -9.23
CA ILE A 164 -3.12 -0.23 -8.73
C ILE A 164 -1.76 -0.85 -8.36
N SER A 165 -0.74 -0.01 -8.09
CA SER A 165 0.51 -0.49 -7.52
C SER A 165 0.29 -1.10 -6.12
N VAL A 166 1.12 -2.08 -5.75
CA VAL A 166 1.28 -2.51 -4.35
C VAL A 166 1.76 -1.37 -3.45
N TRP A 167 2.50 -0.41 -4.04
CA TRP A 167 3.03 0.78 -3.38
C TRP A 167 2.38 2.08 -3.89
N PRO A 168 1.06 2.27 -3.68
CA PRO A 168 0.37 3.47 -4.14
C PRO A 168 0.83 4.69 -3.34
N VAL A 169 0.86 5.88 -3.96
CA VAL A 169 1.20 7.13 -3.26
C VAL A 169 0.00 7.59 -2.43
N ARG A 170 -0.05 7.17 -1.16
CA ARG A 170 -1.12 7.53 -0.21
C ARG A 170 -0.68 8.38 0.98
N GLY A 171 0.61 8.69 1.09
CA GLY A 171 1.07 9.90 1.75
C GLY A 171 1.01 11.08 0.78
N GLY A 172 -0.10 11.83 0.80
CA GLY A 172 -0.35 12.96 -0.11
C GLY A 172 0.70 14.07 0.04
N PRO A 173 1.18 14.67 -1.06
CA PRO A 173 2.41 15.46 -1.06
C PRO A 173 2.33 16.75 -0.23
N VAL A 174 3.51 17.19 0.22
CA VAL A 174 3.75 18.49 0.86
C VAL A 174 5.09 19.05 0.41
N ILE A 175 5.18 20.36 0.21
CA ILE A 175 6.41 21.03 -0.27
C ILE A 175 6.84 22.10 0.72
N GLU A 176 8.14 22.19 0.99
CA GLU A 176 8.74 23.34 1.64
C GLU A 176 10.19 23.48 1.16
N ASN A 177 10.69 24.71 0.98
CA ASN A 177 12.11 24.98 0.67
C ASN A 177 12.67 24.12 -0.48
N ASP A 178 11.99 24.15 -1.64
CA ASP A 178 12.34 23.39 -2.86
C ASP A 178 12.51 21.88 -2.64
N THR A 179 11.79 21.33 -1.65
CA THR A 179 11.79 19.91 -1.32
C THR A 179 10.37 19.40 -1.26
N VAL A 180 10.05 18.39 -2.07
CA VAL A 180 8.75 17.70 -2.06
C VAL A 180 8.85 16.41 -1.26
N TYR A 181 7.95 16.25 -0.31
CA TYR A 181 7.84 15.09 0.54
C TYR A 181 6.55 14.32 0.19
N PHE A 182 6.65 13.01 0.05
CA PHE A 182 5.54 12.10 -0.18
C PHE A 182 5.83 10.73 0.41
N ALA A 183 4.83 9.84 0.45
CA ALA A 183 5.05 8.45 0.85
C ALA A 183 4.19 7.47 0.05
N ALA A 184 4.75 6.28 -0.17
CA ALA A 184 4.21 5.21 -0.99
C ALA A 184 4.27 3.85 -0.29
N GLY A 185 3.31 2.98 -0.61
CA GLY A 185 3.09 1.76 0.17
C GLY A 185 2.22 2.03 1.40
N VAL A 186 1.33 1.09 1.70
CA VAL A 186 0.48 1.13 2.90
C VAL A 186 0.62 -0.13 3.76
N TRP A 187 1.30 -1.17 3.26
CA TRP A 187 1.53 -2.45 3.92
C TRP A 187 2.95 -2.49 4.49
N PRO A 188 3.13 -2.53 5.82
CA PRO A 188 4.46 -2.59 6.42
C PRO A 188 5.27 -3.81 5.91
N PHE A 189 4.60 -4.95 5.72
CA PHE A 189 5.20 -6.21 5.27
C PHE A 189 5.47 -6.31 3.76
N GLU A 190 5.13 -5.29 2.96
CA GLU A 190 5.54 -5.17 1.54
C GLU A 190 6.65 -4.12 1.36
N GLY A 191 7.06 -3.43 2.44
CA GLY A 191 7.87 -2.22 2.37
C GLY A 191 7.03 -0.95 2.26
N VAL A 192 7.51 0.11 2.90
CA VAL A 192 6.88 1.43 2.97
C VAL A 192 7.94 2.50 2.77
N PHE A 193 7.76 3.35 1.76
CA PHE A 193 8.80 4.22 1.22
C PHE A 193 8.40 5.68 1.43
N ILE A 194 9.19 6.42 2.20
CA ILE A 194 8.99 7.85 2.47
C ILE A 194 10.18 8.61 1.86
N TYR A 195 9.89 9.68 1.14
CA TYR A 195 10.87 10.39 0.34
C TYR A 195 10.92 11.89 0.64
N ALA A 196 12.10 12.46 0.41
CA ALA A 196 12.27 13.86 0.07
C ALA A 196 12.93 13.95 -1.31
N LEU A 197 12.29 14.62 -2.27
CA LEU A 197 12.87 14.90 -3.60
C LEU A 197 13.11 16.40 -3.79
N ASP A 198 14.01 16.73 -4.71
CA ASP A 198 14.16 18.06 -5.28
C ASP A 198 12.99 18.43 -6.20
N THR A 199 12.36 19.58 -5.96
CA THR A 199 11.18 20.02 -6.74
C THR A 199 11.50 20.25 -8.21
N THR A 200 12.72 20.73 -8.53
CA THR A 200 13.10 21.09 -9.90
C THR A 200 13.50 19.87 -10.72
N THR A 201 14.26 18.95 -10.12
CA THR A 201 14.92 17.85 -10.85
C THR A 201 14.31 16.46 -10.58
N GLY A 202 13.44 16.31 -9.59
CA GLY A 202 12.89 15.02 -9.17
C GLY A 202 13.90 14.11 -8.45
N LYS A 203 15.15 14.57 -8.26
CA LYS A 203 16.21 13.81 -7.61
C LYS A 203 15.90 13.57 -6.14
N VAL A 204 16.15 12.36 -5.66
CA VAL A 204 16.07 12.04 -4.23
C VAL A 204 17.10 12.87 -3.46
N LYS A 205 16.68 13.42 -2.32
CA LYS A 205 17.53 14.05 -1.27
C LYS A 205 17.71 13.12 -0.07
N TRP A 206 16.68 12.33 0.24
CA TRP A 206 16.75 11.15 1.09
C TRP A 206 15.56 10.22 0.85
N MET A 207 15.74 8.94 1.19
CA MET A 207 14.70 7.92 1.26
C MET A 207 14.72 7.30 2.68
N ASN A 208 13.56 6.86 3.16
CA ASN A 208 13.46 5.90 4.26
C ASN A 208 12.47 4.80 3.88
N ASP A 209 12.98 3.58 3.75
CA ASP A 209 12.25 2.35 3.39
C ASP A 209 12.16 1.33 4.54
N ARG A 210 12.85 1.58 5.66
CA ARG A 210 12.90 0.67 6.83
C ARG A 210 11.66 0.74 7.73
N LEU A 211 10.84 1.80 7.64
CA LEU A 211 9.73 2.00 8.58
C LEU A 211 8.53 1.05 8.39
N GLY A 212 8.60 0.11 7.45
CA GLY A 212 7.72 -1.07 7.40
C GLY A 212 8.08 -2.14 8.46
N PHE A 213 9.26 -2.05 9.08
CA PHE A 213 9.83 -3.08 9.95
C PHE A 213 10.37 -2.47 11.25
N LEU A 214 9.46 -2.24 12.19
CA LEU A 214 9.66 -1.70 13.53
C LEU A 214 9.06 -2.68 14.55
N TYR A 215 9.87 -3.29 15.41
CA TYR A 215 9.36 -4.07 16.53
C TYR A 215 9.00 -3.17 17.71
N GLY A 216 7.89 -3.46 18.38
CA GLY A 216 7.54 -2.81 19.63
C GLY A 216 6.05 -2.87 19.98
N GLN A 217 5.59 -1.88 20.75
CA GLN A 217 4.32 -1.95 21.45
C GLN A 217 3.10 -1.57 20.58
N HIS A 218 2.33 -2.57 20.18
CA HIS A 218 1.02 -2.46 19.54
C HIS A 218 -0.13 -2.32 20.57
N PRO A 219 -1.38 -2.00 20.14
CA PRO A 219 -2.51 -1.85 21.06
C PRO A 219 -2.75 -3.09 21.94
N HIS A 220 -3.20 -2.85 23.18
CA HIS A 220 -3.22 -3.83 24.30
C HIS A 220 -1.85 -4.18 24.91
N ALA A 221 -0.83 -3.33 24.74
CA ALA A 221 0.55 -3.57 25.21
C ALA A 221 1.13 -4.88 24.63
N ALA A 222 0.85 -5.11 23.35
CA ALA A 222 1.23 -6.30 22.63
C ALA A 222 2.53 -6.04 21.86
N GLU A 223 3.64 -6.68 22.23
CA GLU A 223 4.88 -6.53 21.44
C GLU A 223 4.76 -7.35 20.14
N ALA A 224 5.00 -6.70 18.99
CA ALA A 224 4.85 -7.28 17.67
C ALA A 224 5.74 -6.55 16.64
N LEU A 225 5.97 -7.18 15.48
CA LEU A 225 6.60 -6.52 14.34
C LEU A 225 5.55 -5.74 13.54
N GLY A 226 5.84 -4.49 13.19
CA GLY A 226 4.95 -3.64 12.40
C GLY A 226 5.60 -2.40 11.84
N GLY A 227 4.81 -1.38 11.54
CA GLY A 227 5.37 -0.20 10.89
C GLY A 227 4.39 0.91 10.60
N VAL A 228 4.91 1.94 9.94
CA VAL A 228 4.21 3.12 9.43
C VAL A 228 3.36 2.73 8.23
N THR A 229 2.20 3.36 8.04
CA THR A 229 1.22 3.01 7.00
C THR A 229 0.64 4.27 6.33
N PRO A 230 1.43 4.97 5.49
CA PRO A 230 1.13 6.33 5.02
C PRO A 230 -0.20 6.45 4.27
N GLN A 231 -1.19 7.08 4.92
CA GLN A 231 -2.53 7.29 4.42
C GLN A 231 -3.09 8.61 4.99
N GLY A 232 -3.00 9.68 4.22
CA GLY A 232 -3.44 11.02 4.60
C GLY A 232 -2.54 12.12 4.03
N TYR A 233 -2.91 13.37 4.30
CA TYR A 233 -2.11 14.53 3.88
C TYR A 233 -0.91 14.73 4.82
N LEU A 234 0.31 14.72 4.28
CA LEU A 234 1.51 15.00 5.07
C LEU A 234 1.48 16.45 5.58
N VAL A 235 2.09 16.67 6.74
CA VAL A 235 2.20 17.99 7.40
C VAL A 235 3.66 18.25 7.73
N ILE A 236 4.12 19.49 7.60
CA ILE A 236 5.44 19.93 8.08
C ILE A 236 5.25 20.81 9.32
N SER A 237 6.00 20.53 10.38
CA SER A 237 6.09 21.39 11.56
C SER A 237 7.53 21.46 12.01
N ASP A 238 8.13 22.64 11.94
CA ASP A 238 9.56 22.86 12.23
C ASP A 238 10.46 21.91 11.45
N ASN A 239 11.33 21.17 12.12
CA ASN A 239 12.23 20.20 11.51
C ASN A 239 11.62 18.81 11.35
N GLU A 240 10.29 18.68 11.48
CA GLU A 240 9.58 17.42 11.40
C GLU A 240 8.62 17.33 10.20
N LEU A 241 8.67 16.17 9.54
CA LEU A 241 7.66 15.67 8.62
C LEU A 241 6.72 14.74 9.39
N ILE A 242 5.44 15.07 9.37
CA ILE A 242 4.36 14.33 10.02
C ILE A 242 3.64 13.50 8.95
N VAL A 243 3.57 12.19 9.16
CA VAL A 243 3.03 11.22 8.21
C VAL A 243 1.81 10.52 8.84
N PRO A 244 0.57 10.84 8.44
CA PRO A 244 -0.63 10.16 8.92
C PRO A 244 -0.62 8.66 8.62
N CYS A 245 -0.86 7.84 9.64
CA CYS A 245 -0.80 6.38 9.56
C CYS A 245 -2.19 5.75 9.41
N GLY A 246 -3.00 6.30 8.50
CA GLY A 246 -4.38 5.87 8.30
C GLY A 246 -5.19 6.03 9.58
N THR A 247 -5.65 4.92 10.18
CA THR A 247 -6.39 4.99 11.46
C THR A 247 -5.49 5.01 12.72
N ALA A 248 -4.16 4.83 12.58
CA ALA A 248 -3.20 4.94 13.68
C ALA A 248 -2.60 6.37 13.80
N PHE A 249 -2.06 6.70 14.97
CA PHE A 249 -1.46 8.01 15.24
C PHE A 249 -0.30 8.30 14.26
N PRO A 250 -0.12 9.55 13.77
CA PRO A 250 0.90 9.86 12.77
C PRO A 250 2.33 9.56 13.25
N ALA A 251 3.18 9.11 12.32
CA ALA A 251 4.62 9.04 12.52
C ALA A 251 5.25 10.43 12.38
N ARG A 252 6.33 10.67 13.12
CA ARG A 252 7.14 11.91 13.12
C ARG A 252 8.55 11.57 12.66
N LEU A 253 8.99 12.16 11.56
CA LEU A 253 10.33 11.99 10.98
C LEU A 253 11.06 13.33 10.96
N ASN A 254 12.38 13.34 11.07
CA ASN A 254 13.17 14.55 10.83
C ASN A 254 13.20 14.87 9.32
N LYS A 255 12.71 16.05 8.92
CA LYS A 255 12.52 16.42 7.50
C LYS A 255 13.82 16.58 6.71
N GLN A 256 14.96 16.77 7.37
CA GLN A 256 16.27 16.89 6.72
C GLN A 256 16.95 15.54 6.45
N THR A 257 16.61 14.48 7.20
CA THR A 257 17.35 13.19 7.18
C THR A 257 16.47 11.94 7.00
N GLY A 258 15.15 12.08 7.02
CA GLY A 258 14.21 10.95 6.94
C GLY A 258 14.18 10.05 8.17
N LYS A 259 15.03 10.28 9.18
CA LYS A 259 15.11 9.46 10.39
C LYS A 259 13.85 9.60 11.23
N LEU A 260 13.38 8.48 11.78
CA LEU A 260 12.26 8.47 12.71
C LEU A 260 12.60 9.24 13.98
N VAL A 261 11.73 10.18 14.38
CA VAL A 261 11.77 10.88 15.67
C VAL A 261 10.86 10.16 16.66
N ALA A 262 9.63 9.84 16.25
CA ALA A 262 8.70 9.05 17.05
C ALA A 262 7.60 8.41 16.19
N PHE A 263 7.24 7.16 16.51
CA PHE A 263 5.99 6.53 16.11
C PHE A 263 5.54 5.63 17.25
N GLU A 264 4.32 5.85 17.75
CA GLU A 264 3.73 5.03 18.81
C GLU A 264 2.34 4.56 18.36
N LEU A 265 2.11 3.25 18.40
CA LEU A 265 0.79 2.69 18.13
C LEU A 265 -0.17 2.94 19.31
N PRO A 266 -1.49 3.02 19.04
CA PRO A 266 -2.42 3.69 19.94
C PRO A 266 -2.61 3.00 21.31
N LYS A 267 -2.34 3.78 22.35
CA LYS A 267 -2.57 3.47 23.77
C LYS A 267 -3.95 3.98 24.21
N PRO A 268 -4.62 3.37 25.21
CA PRO A 268 -5.90 3.85 25.73
C PRO A 268 -5.84 5.32 26.16
N GLY A 269 -6.92 6.07 25.95
CA GLY A 269 -7.00 7.48 26.32
C GLY A 269 -6.35 8.47 25.36
N ARG A 270 -5.63 8.03 24.32
CA ARG A 270 -5.13 8.93 23.25
C ARG A 270 -6.13 9.13 22.11
N THR A 271 -5.96 10.26 21.41
CA THR A 271 -6.67 10.58 20.18
C THR A 271 -6.44 9.53 19.08
N PRO A 272 -7.51 8.91 18.53
CA PRO A 272 -7.43 8.02 17.37
C PRO A 272 -6.78 8.68 16.16
N GLY A 273 -6.00 7.92 15.39
CA GLY A 273 -5.50 8.37 14.10
C GLY A 273 -6.62 8.53 13.07
N GLY A 274 -6.33 9.30 12.03
CA GLY A 274 -7.21 9.53 10.88
C GLY A 274 -6.46 10.28 9.79
N TRP A 275 -7.08 10.39 8.61
CA TRP A 275 -6.51 11.07 7.44
C TRP A 275 -6.23 12.57 7.61
N PHE A 276 -6.86 13.21 8.60
CA PHE A 276 -6.69 14.62 8.94
C PHE A 276 -5.68 14.79 10.08
N THR A 277 -4.74 15.73 9.91
CA THR A 277 -3.90 16.31 10.96
C THR A 277 -3.47 17.71 10.51
N ALA A 278 -3.28 18.64 11.44
CA ALA A 278 -2.69 19.96 11.19
C ALA A 278 -1.67 20.33 12.27
N ALA A 279 -0.84 21.35 12.05
CA ALA A 279 0.15 21.82 13.01
C ALA A 279 -0.18 23.25 13.51
N ASP A 280 -0.22 23.42 14.83
CA ASP A 280 -0.46 24.70 15.49
C ASP A 280 0.82 25.56 15.49
N LYS A 281 0.83 26.62 14.66
CA LYS A 281 1.91 27.62 14.61
C LYS A 281 1.88 28.61 15.78
N ALA A 282 0.75 28.77 16.47
CA ALA A 282 0.53 29.83 17.45
C ALA A 282 0.94 29.45 18.88
N ALA A 283 0.91 28.16 19.22
CA ALA A 283 1.30 27.63 20.54
C ALA A 283 2.76 27.93 20.97
N ARG A 284 3.59 28.48 20.07
CA ARG A 284 5.03 28.75 20.25
C ARG A 284 5.35 30.07 20.96
N ARG A 285 4.34 30.81 21.44
CA ARG A 285 4.51 32.08 22.17
C ARG A 285 4.57 31.90 23.70
N GLY A 286 4.95 30.72 24.18
CA GLY A 286 5.22 30.42 25.59
C GLY A 286 6.61 29.83 25.77
N GLU A 287 7.40 30.40 26.68
CA GLU A 287 8.79 30.02 26.92
C GLU A 287 8.88 28.83 27.90
N THR A 288 9.07 27.61 27.38
CA THR A 288 9.62 26.46 28.11
C THR A 288 10.35 25.55 27.15
N GLU A 289 11.42 24.88 27.61
CA GLU A 289 12.27 24.04 26.76
C GLU A 289 11.56 22.75 26.31
N VAL A 290 11.94 22.26 25.13
CA VAL A 290 11.44 21.01 24.50
C VAL A 290 9.92 21.02 24.21
N ALA A 291 9.44 22.08 23.55
CA ALA A 291 8.11 22.06 22.93
C ALA A 291 8.03 21.00 21.81
N THR A 292 7.26 19.93 22.03
CA THR A 292 6.83 19.04 20.94
C THR A 292 5.94 19.80 19.96
N PRO A 293 5.97 19.48 18.65
CA PRO A 293 5.09 20.12 17.69
C PRO A 293 3.62 19.85 18.05
N SER A 294 2.89 20.92 18.31
CA SER A 294 1.49 20.94 18.71
C SER A 294 0.57 20.53 17.56
N LEU A 295 0.46 19.22 17.35
CA LEU A 295 -0.47 18.63 16.37
C LEU A 295 -1.92 18.86 16.80
N GLN A 296 -2.77 19.16 15.83
CA GLN A 296 -4.22 19.30 16.01
C GLN A 296 -4.97 18.25 15.19
N PHE A 297 -6.04 17.73 15.79
CA PHE A 297 -6.90 16.69 15.23
C PHE A 297 -8.36 17.18 15.20
N ASP A 298 -9.12 16.83 14.15
CA ASP A 298 -10.55 17.12 14.14
C ASP A 298 -11.27 16.02 14.92
N ARG A 299 -11.97 16.41 15.99
CA ARG A 299 -12.58 15.48 16.94
C ARG A 299 -13.52 14.46 16.28
N ASP A 300 -14.24 14.86 15.24
CA ASP A 300 -15.29 14.03 14.66
C ASP A 300 -14.65 13.11 13.58
N VAL A 301 -13.65 13.59 12.81
CA VAL A 301 -12.82 12.77 11.90
C VAL A 301 -11.94 11.76 12.66
N ASN A 302 -11.40 12.14 13.82
CA ASN A 302 -10.52 11.33 14.64
C ASN A 302 -11.31 10.54 15.72
N SER A 303 -12.47 9.99 15.39
CA SER A 303 -13.37 9.28 16.33
C SER A 303 -13.59 7.80 15.99
N ALA A 304 -13.83 6.95 16.99
CA ALA A 304 -14.00 5.49 16.82
C ALA A 304 -15.28 4.97 17.48
N ARG A 305 -16.21 4.42 16.69
CA ARG A 305 -17.48 3.87 17.17
C ARG A 305 -17.32 2.45 17.73
N HIS A 306 -17.77 2.24 18.97
CA HIS A 306 -17.69 1.00 19.74
C HIS A 306 -19.08 0.49 20.13
N GLU A 307 -19.15 -0.78 20.57
CA GLU A 307 -20.34 -1.35 21.23
C GLU A 307 -20.74 -0.63 22.53
N ASN A 308 -19.83 0.16 23.11
CA ASN A 308 -20.08 0.95 24.33
C ASN A 308 -20.34 2.45 24.06
N GLY A 309 -20.48 2.87 22.80
CA GLY A 309 -20.62 4.29 22.42
C GLY A 309 -19.52 4.76 21.46
N GLN A 310 -19.41 6.07 21.23
CA GLN A 310 -18.39 6.66 20.35
C GLN A 310 -17.23 7.22 21.19
N ASN A 311 -16.02 6.74 20.91
CA ASN A 311 -14.81 7.18 21.56
C ASN A 311 -14.19 8.35 20.78
N TYR A 312 -13.88 9.42 21.51
CA TYR A 312 -13.14 10.59 21.01
C TYR A 312 -11.77 10.66 21.69
N GLY A 313 -10.82 11.35 21.06
CA GLY A 313 -9.60 11.78 21.74
C GLY A 313 -9.84 12.91 22.73
N PRO A 314 -9.05 13.03 23.80
CA PRO A 314 -9.12 14.19 24.70
C PRO A 314 -8.67 15.49 24.01
N ASP A 315 -7.78 15.38 23.01
CA ASP A 315 -7.12 16.52 22.35
C ASP A 315 -7.85 17.00 21.07
N GLY A 316 -8.91 16.29 20.66
CA GLY A 316 -9.61 16.55 19.40
C GLY A 316 -10.48 17.80 19.44
N LYS A 317 -10.23 18.75 18.54
CA LYS A 317 -11.03 19.99 18.40
C LYS A 317 -12.18 19.75 17.41
N ARG A 318 -13.43 20.00 17.80
CA ARG A 318 -14.59 19.73 16.94
C ARG A 318 -14.68 20.71 15.78
N GLY A 319 -14.84 20.22 14.55
CA GLY A 319 -15.08 21.04 13.36
C GLY A 319 -13.86 21.82 12.86
N LEU A 320 -12.67 21.50 13.37
CA LEU A 320 -11.40 22.08 12.96
C LEU A 320 -11.15 21.92 11.44
N ARG A 321 -11.55 20.79 10.86
CA ARG A 321 -11.47 20.53 9.41
C ARG A 321 -12.52 21.33 8.65
N GLN A 322 -13.69 21.56 9.25
CA GLN A 322 -14.90 22.08 8.62
C GLN A 322 -15.00 23.62 8.65
N GLN A 323 -13.87 24.31 8.72
CA GLN A 323 -13.78 25.76 8.68
C GLN A 323 -12.44 26.24 8.10
N ILE A 324 -12.42 27.48 7.62
CA ILE A 324 -11.23 28.26 7.25
C ILE A 324 -11.25 29.62 7.97
N GLN A 325 -10.09 30.27 8.09
CA GLN A 325 -9.94 31.63 8.60
C GLN A 325 -9.60 32.60 7.46
N VAL A 326 -10.33 33.70 7.36
CA VAL A 326 -10.26 34.68 6.27
C VAL A 326 -10.21 36.07 6.91
N GLY A 327 -9.00 36.62 7.03
CA GLY A 327 -8.70 37.76 7.89
C GLY A 327 -9.20 37.50 9.33
N ASN A 328 -10.04 38.39 9.83
CA ASN A 328 -10.65 38.27 11.16
C ASN A 328 -11.91 37.38 11.21
N GLN A 329 -12.40 36.89 10.08
CA GLN A 329 -13.63 36.08 10.00
C GLN A 329 -13.33 34.57 9.92
N SER A 330 -14.18 33.75 10.53
CA SER A 330 -14.12 32.29 10.43
C SER A 330 -15.31 31.78 9.60
N LEU A 331 -15.02 31.20 8.43
CA LEU A 331 -16.04 30.64 7.53
C LEU A 331 -16.19 29.14 7.80
N LYS A 332 -17.42 28.72 8.09
CA LYS A 332 -17.74 27.33 8.46
C LYS A 332 -18.48 26.65 7.31
N TYR A 333 -18.19 25.39 7.07
CA TYR A 333 -18.72 24.66 5.91
C TYR A 333 -20.23 24.37 6.05
N GLN A 334 -20.80 24.53 7.25
CA GLN A 334 -22.24 24.44 7.51
C GLN A 334 -22.99 25.77 7.30
N THR A 335 -22.29 26.86 6.99
CA THR A 335 -22.91 28.15 6.66
C THR A 335 -23.35 28.15 5.20
N PRO A 336 -24.65 28.34 4.88
CA PRO A 336 -25.11 28.43 3.49
C PRO A 336 -24.47 29.63 2.77
N ILE A 337 -24.01 29.40 1.55
CA ILE A 337 -23.46 30.45 0.66
C ILE A 337 -24.48 30.66 -0.47
N PRO A 338 -24.97 31.89 -0.72
CA PRO A 338 -25.89 32.16 -1.83
C PRO A 338 -25.31 31.71 -3.18
N GLY A 339 -26.07 30.91 -3.93
CA GLY A 339 -25.64 30.36 -5.22
C GLY A 339 -24.74 29.11 -5.17
N VAL A 340 -24.58 28.49 -3.98
CA VAL A 340 -23.87 27.21 -3.81
C VAL A 340 -24.87 26.13 -3.38
N ASP A 341 -25.22 25.23 -4.30
CA ASP A 341 -26.12 24.10 -4.03
C ASP A 341 -25.33 22.83 -3.63
N GLY A 342 -25.73 22.21 -2.52
CA GLY A 342 -25.16 20.95 -2.02
C GLY A 342 -24.44 21.05 -0.67
N THR A 343 -23.81 19.96 -0.27
CA THR A 343 -23.13 19.82 1.02
C THR A 343 -21.67 20.25 0.87
N ILE A 344 -21.28 21.42 1.38
CA ILE A 344 -19.93 21.96 1.24
C ILE A 344 -18.88 20.98 1.81
N HIS A 345 -18.09 20.41 0.91
CA HIS A 345 -16.93 19.57 1.17
C HIS A 345 -15.67 20.40 1.42
N SER A 346 -15.43 21.50 0.71
CA SER A 346 -14.22 22.31 0.89
C SER A 346 -14.45 23.79 0.58
N LEU A 347 -13.70 24.66 1.25
CA LEU A 347 -13.66 26.11 1.01
C LEU A 347 -12.20 26.57 0.92
N LEU A 348 -11.92 27.49 0.00
CA LEU A 348 -10.70 28.29 -0.01
C LEU A 348 -10.96 29.70 -0.53
N VAL A 349 -10.08 30.64 -0.19
CA VAL A 349 -10.10 32.02 -0.70
C VAL A 349 -8.75 32.31 -1.34
N ALA A 350 -8.77 32.76 -2.60
CA ALA A 350 -7.57 33.12 -3.35
C ALA A 350 -7.93 34.10 -4.48
N SER A 351 -7.06 35.09 -4.73
CA SER A 351 -7.23 36.09 -5.80
C SER A 351 -8.62 36.74 -5.84
N ASP A 352 -9.14 37.10 -4.67
CA ASP A 352 -10.44 37.75 -4.41
C ASP A 352 -11.68 36.92 -4.77
N TYR A 353 -11.47 35.64 -5.11
CA TYR A 353 -12.53 34.64 -5.27
C TYR A 353 -12.67 33.76 -4.02
N LEU A 354 -13.93 33.52 -3.63
CA LEU A 354 -14.31 32.41 -2.76
C LEU A 354 -14.60 31.19 -3.64
N ILE A 355 -13.86 30.11 -3.41
CA ILE A 355 -14.12 28.82 -4.06
C ILE A 355 -14.79 27.89 -3.04
N ALA A 356 -15.94 27.34 -3.43
CA ALA A 356 -16.68 26.36 -2.65
C ALA A 356 -16.83 25.05 -3.44
N VAL A 357 -16.58 23.92 -2.79
CA VAL A 357 -16.71 22.58 -3.38
C VAL A 357 -17.68 21.76 -2.58
N THR A 358 -18.52 20.95 -3.22
CA THR A 358 -19.54 20.13 -2.54
C THR A 358 -19.30 18.63 -2.69
N LEU A 359 -19.84 17.83 -1.75
CA LEU A 359 -19.73 16.36 -1.76
C LEU A 359 -20.41 15.72 -2.98
N GLU A 360 -21.43 16.39 -3.51
CA GLU A 360 -22.16 16.01 -4.72
C GLU A 360 -21.33 16.25 -6.01
N GLY A 361 -20.15 16.86 -5.88
CA GLY A 361 -19.13 16.96 -6.93
C GLY A 361 -19.04 18.30 -7.65
N SER A 362 -19.74 19.34 -7.20
CA SER A 362 -19.70 20.65 -7.86
C SER A 362 -18.64 21.60 -7.27
N ILE A 363 -17.93 22.33 -8.13
CA ILE A 363 -16.97 23.39 -7.78
C ILE A 363 -17.56 24.72 -8.22
N TYR A 364 -17.77 25.64 -7.27
CA TYR A 364 -18.35 26.97 -7.46
C TYR A 364 -17.27 28.04 -7.25
N CYS A 365 -17.31 29.09 -8.07
CA CYS A 365 -16.46 30.28 -7.90
C CYS A 365 -17.33 31.53 -7.73
N LEU A 366 -17.08 32.29 -6.67
CA LEU A 366 -17.77 33.55 -6.37
C LEU A 366 -16.76 34.69 -6.23
N GLY A 367 -17.08 35.87 -6.77
CA GLY A 367 -16.21 37.06 -6.75
C GLY A 367 -17.01 38.36 -6.61
N SER A 368 -16.34 39.52 -6.66
CA SER A 368 -16.96 40.83 -6.44
C SER A 368 -17.97 41.26 -7.53
N GLU A 369 -17.71 40.90 -8.79
CA GLU A 369 -18.43 41.47 -9.93
C GLU A 369 -19.77 40.76 -10.20
N PRO A 370 -20.90 41.48 -10.26
CA PRO A 370 -22.17 40.91 -10.73
C PRO A 370 -22.06 40.43 -12.19
N THR A 371 -22.32 39.15 -12.43
CA THR A 371 -22.24 38.53 -13.76
C THR A 371 -23.33 37.48 -13.95
N THR A 372 -23.48 36.97 -15.19
CA THR A 372 -24.28 35.77 -15.48
C THR A 372 -23.40 34.53 -15.29
N PRO A 373 -23.73 33.60 -14.37
CA PRO A 373 -22.88 32.44 -14.09
C PRO A 373 -22.69 31.52 -15.30
N VAL A 374 -21.45 31.07 -15.54
CA VAL A 374 -21.14 30.07 -16.58
C VAL A 374 -21.10 28.66 -15.97
N THR A 375 -21.95 27.75 -16.46
CA THR A 375 -21.95 26.34 -16.01
C THR A 375 -21.21 25.45 -16.99
N TYR A 376 -20.23 24.70 -16.49
CA TYR A 376 -19.54 23.62 -17.17
C TYR A 376 -20.02 22.27 -16.63
N GLU A 377 -20.34 21.32 -17.51
CA GLU A 377 -20.81 19.99 -17.10
C GLU A 377 -19.87 18.89 -17.60
N SER A 378 -19.41 18.06 -16.68
CA SER A 378 -18.56 16.91 -17.00
C SER A 378 -19.29 15.92 -17.92
N PRO A 379 -18.63 15.38 -18.97
CA PRO A 379 -19.18 14.29 -19.77
C PRO A 379 -19.64 13.08 -18.93
N LEU A 380 -19.04 12.85 -17.76
CA LEU A 380 -19.36 11.76 -16.83
C LEU A 380 -20.71 11.94 -16.10
N LEU A 381 -21.34 13.11 -16.17
CA LEU A 381 -22.71 13.32 -15.65
C LEU A 381 -23.79 12.96 -16.68
N LYS A 382 -23.42 12.81 -17.95
CA LYS A 382 -24.32 12.39 -19.01
C LYS A 382 -24.43 10.87 -18.95
N GLN A 383 -25.64 10.33 -19.11
CA GLN A 383 -25.78 8.89 -19.34
C GLN A 383 -24.96 8.51 -20.59
N PRO A 384 -24.22 7.38 -20.61
CA PRO A 384 -23.47 6.94 -21.79
C PRO A 384 -24.37 6.94 -23.02
N THR A 385 -24.05 7.79 -23.99
CA THR A 385 -24.99 8.14 -25.05
C THR A 385 -25.22 6.95 -25.96
N LYS A 386 -26.45 6.41 -25.98
CA LYS A 386 -26.92 5.62 -27.12
C LYS A 386 -26.78 6.49 -28.36
N GLN A 387 -25.96 6.04 -29.32
CA GLN A 387 -25.63 6.82 -30.51
C GLN A 387 -26.90 7.15 -31.32
N PRO A 388 -27.08 8.39 -31.81
CA PRO A 388 -28.23 8.74 -32.66
C PRO A 388 -28.27 7.96 -33.98
N ASP A 389 -27.10 7.77 -34.61
CA ASP A 389 -26.97 7.23 -35.97
C ASP A 389 -25.98 6.05 -36.02
N THR A 390 -26.33 4.94 -35.37
CA THR A 390 -25.59 3.67 -35.49
C THR A 390 -26.59 2.52 -35.38
N PRO A 391 -26.46 1.44 -36.18
CA PRO A 391 -27.38 0.30 -36.11
C PRO A 391 -27.54 -0.23 -34.68
N GLN A 392 -28.74 -0.72 -34.36
CA GLN A 392 -29.14 -1.18 -33.02
C GLN A 392 -27.99 -1.81 -32.25
N SER A 393 -27.74 -1.30 -31.02
CA SER A 393 -26.64 -1.70 -30.12
C SER A 393 -26.34 -3.19 -30.22
N ASN A 394 -25.27 -3.53 -30.96
CA ASN A 394 -25.02 -4.92 -31.34
C ASN A 394 -24.86 -5.77 -30.08
N PRO A 395 -25.60 -6.89 -29.96
CA PRO A 395 -25.44 -7.76 -28.81
C PRO A 395 -23.99 -8.28 -28.78
N ILE A 396 -23.35 -8.19 -27.61
CA ILE A 396 -23.04 -9.43 -26.89
C ILE A 396 -22.71 -10.67 -27.76
N PRO A 397 -21.63 -10.80 -28.57
CA PRO A 397 -21.43 -12.02 -29.36
C PRO A 397 -21.50 -13.27 -28.46
N GLU A 398 -22.28 -14.25 -28.87
CA GLU A 398 -22.82 -15.30 -27.98
C GLU A 398 -21.73 -16.05 -27.21
N ILE A 399 -20.59 -16.33 -27.86
CA ILE A 399 -19.37 -16.87 -27.26
C ILE A 399 -18.93 -16.18 -25.95
N PHE A 400 -19.10 -14.86 -25.81
CA PHE A 400 -18.72 -14.10 -24.61
C PHE A 400 -19.86 -14.01 -23.57
N SER A 401 -21.11 -14.30 -23.95
CA SER A 401 -22.31 -13.99 -23.14
C SER A 401 -22.28 -14.61 -21.74
N GLY A 402 -22.14 -15.94 -21.63
CA GLY A 402 -22.14 -16.67 -20.36
C GLY A 402 -21.06 -16.20 -19.38
N PRO A 403 -19.77 -16.17 -19.76
CA PRO A 403 -18.68 -15.70 -18.89
C PRO A 403 -18.87 -14.26 -18.39
N LEU A 404 -19.50 -13.38 -19.17
CA LEU A 404 -19.71 -11.97 -18.83
C LEU A 404 -20.97 -11.72 -17.99
N GLN A 405 -21.96 -12.63 -17.99
CA GLN A 405 -23.10 -12.58 -17.06
C GLN A 405 -22.65 -12.69 -15.58
N ALA A 406 -21.58 -13.44 -15.31
CA ALA A 406 -20.98 -13.54 -13.98
C ALA A 406 -20.40 -12.21 -13.46
N GLY A 407 -20.05 -11.27 -14.36
CA GLY A 407 -19.51 -9.95 -14.05
C GLY A 407 -18.09 -9.95 -13.47
N GLY A 408 -17.51 -8.77 -13.30
CA GLY A 408 -16.14 -8.57 -12.78
C GLY A 408 -15.15 -8.13 -13.86
N TYR A 409 -13.89 -8.57 -13.71
CA TYR A 409 -12.77 -8.04 -14.48
C TYR A 409 -12.57 -8.75 -15.82
N VAL A 410 -12.43 -7.96 -16.88
CA VAL A 410 -12.12 -8.42 -18.24
C VAL A 410 -10.80 -7.81 -18.68
N LEU A 411 -9.82 -8.66 -19.02
CA LEU A 411 -8.55 -8.23 -19.60
C LEU A 411 -8.61 -8.29 -21.12
N LEU A 412 -8.23 -7.20 -21.79
CA LEU A 412 -8.16 -7.09 -23.24
C LEU A 412 -6.69 -7.12 -23.66
N ALA A 413 -6.23 -8.26 -24.16
CA ALA A 413 -4.85 -8.49 -24.60
C ALA A 413 -4.74 -8.26 -26.12
N GLY A 414 -3.99 -7.21 -26.50
CA GLY A 414 -3.94 -6.73 -27.87
C GLY A 414 -5.14 -5.85 -28.26
N ILE A 415 -5.23 -5.48 -29.54
CA ILE A 415 -6.20 -4.48 -30.00
C ILE A 415 -7.60 -5.11 -30.16
N PRO A 416 -8.63 -4.69 -29.39
CA PRO A 416 -10.01 -5.07 -29.65
C PRO A 416 -10.57 -4.31 -30.85
N ASP A 417 -11.52 -4.90 -31.57
CA ASP A 417 -12.42 -4.13 -32.45
C ASP A 417 -13.16 -3.10 -31.57
N ALA A 418 -13.19 -1.84 -31.99
CA ALA A 418 -13.88 -0.78 -31.24
C ALA A 418 -15.35 -1.13 -30.97
N ARG A 419 -16.00 -1.88 -31.88
CA ARG A 419 -17.38 -2.38 -31.70
C ARG A 419 -17.49 -3.37 -30.55
N LEU A 420 -16.49 -4.24 -30.35
CA LEU A 420 -16.47 -5.16 -29.21
C LEU A 420 -16.28 -4.40 -27.91
N LEU A 421 -15.33 -3.45 -27.86
CA LEU A 421 -15.11 -2.61 -26.69
C LEU A 421 -16.38 -1.79 -26.33
N ASP A 422 -17.02 -1.18 -27.32
CA ASP A 422 -18.26 -0.41 -27.12
C ASP A 422 -19.43 -1.30 -26.67
N SER A 423 -19.59 -2.51 -27.23
CA SER A 423 -20.59 -3.48 -26.75
C SER A 423 -20.31 -3.96 -25.32
N LEU A 424 -19.05 -4.19 -24.94
CA LEU A 424 -18.68 -4.56 -23.56
C LEU A 424 -18.98 -3.43 -22.56
N LEU A 425 -18.75 -2.18 -22.95
CA LEU A 425 -19.00 -0.99 -22.10
C LEU A 425 -20.49 -0.73 -21.83
N THR A 426 -21.41 -1.40 -22.53
CA THR A 426 -22.84 -1.40 -22.19
C THR A 426 -23.15 -2.10 -20.86
N GLN A 427 -22.21 -2.89 -20.33
CA GLN A 427 -22.39 -3.72 -19.15
C GLN A 427 -21.83 -3.02 -17.90
N PRO A 428 -22.66 -2.49 -16.99
CA PRO A 428 -22.19 -1.80 -15.79
C PRO A 428 -21.53 -2.74 -14.75
N GLN A 429 -21.74 -4.06 -14.87
CA GLN A 429 -21.13 -5.08 -14.03
C GLN A 429 -19.73 -5.53 -14.48
N LEU A 430 -19.20 -4.99 -15.58
CA LEU A 430 -17.85 -5.29 -16.09
C LEU A 430 -16.87 -4.16 -15.76
N GLN A 431 -15.65 -4.54 -15.42
CA GLN A 431 -14.50 -3.65 -15.36
C GLN A 431 -13.47 -4.08 -16.39
N LEU A 432 -13.24 -3.23 -17.39
CA LEU A 432 -12.37 -3.53 -18.53
C LEU A 432 -10.97 -2.99 -18.27
N ILE A 433 -9.96 -3.82 -18.53
CA ILE A 433 -8.54 -3.50 -18.36
C ILE A 433 -7.84 -3.75 -19.68
N TYR A 434 -7.20 -2.72 -20.23
CA TYR A 434 -6.59 -2.74 -21.56
C TYR A 434 -5.14 -2.21 -21.50
N PRO A 435 -4.14 -3.11 -21.45
CA PRO A 435 -2.74 -2.78 -21.70
C PRO A 435 -2.51 -2.25 -23.11
N VAL A 436 -1.85 -1.10 -23.23
CA VAL A 436 -1.55 -0.45 -24.52
C VAL A 436 -0.07 -0.06 -24.56
N LYS A 437 0.63 -0.48 -25.62
CA LYS A 437 2.08 -0.26 -25.77
C LYS A 437 2.47 1.20 -26.03
N HIS A 438 1.60 1.99 -26.65
CA HIS A 438 1.95 3.33 -27.14
C HIS A 438 1.25 4.45 -26.34
N ALA A 439 2.02 5.21 -25.56
CA ALA A 439 1.50 6.30 -24.72
C ALA A 439 0.68 7.37 -25.48
N GLY A 440 1.02 7.66 -26.75
CA GLY A 440 0.22 8.55 -27.60
C GLY A 440 -1.19 8.02 -27.89
N GLN A 441 -1.31 6.71 -28.13
CA GLN A 441 -2.59 6.02 -28.33
C GLN A 441 -3.43 6.03 -27.04
N ILE A 442 -2.79 5.80 -25.88
CA ILE A 442 -3.43 5.88 -24.56
C ILE A 442 -4.08 7.24 -24.33
N LYS A 443 -3.40 8.35 -24.65
CA LYS A 443 -3.96 9.69 -24.48
C LYS A 443 -5.25 9.88 -25.29
N SER A 444 -5.23 9.50 -26.58
CA SER A 444 -6.40 9.62 -27.46
C SER A 444 -7.55 8.72 -27.03
N LEU A 445 -7.27 7.48 -26.62
CA LEU A 445 -8.29 6.55 -26.13
C LEU A 445 -8.94 7.03 -24.82
N ARG A 446 -8.13 7.48 -23.84
CA ARG A 446 -8.64 8.06 -22.59
C ARG A 446 -9.49 9.30 -22.83
N GLN A 447 -9.13 10.15 -23.78
CA GLN A 447 -9.95 11.31 -24.16
C GLN A 447 -11.29 10.85 -24.78
N LEU A 448 -11.25 10.00 -25.82
CA LEU A 448 -12.45 9.50 -26.52
C LEU A 448 -13.46 8.85 -25.57
N TYR A 449 -13.01 7.96 -24.68
CA TYR A 449 -13.91 7.25 -23.78
C TYR A 449 -14.40 8.13 -22.61
N HIS A 450 -13.61 9.13 -22.19
CA HIS A 450 -14.08 10.14 -21.24
C HIS A 450 -15.17 11.03 -21.85
N GLU A 451 -15.01 11.48 -23.11
CA GLU A 451 -16.01 12.28 -23.84
C GLU A 451 -17.32 11.51 -24.07
N ARG A 452 -17.24 10.17 -24.20
CA ARG A 452 -18.38 9.24 -24.24
C ARG A 452 -19.05 8.97 -22.89
N GLY A 453 -18.50 9.48 -21.78
CA GLY A 453 -19.07 9.36 -20.43
C GLY A 453 -18.52 8.21 -19.57
N HIS A 454 -17.49 7.48 -20.02
CA HIS A 454 -16.92 6.36 -19.26
C HIS A 454 -15.86 6.81 -18.25
N SER A 455 -15.87 6.15 -17.08
CA SER A 455 -14.92 6.37 -15.97
C SER A 455 -13.73 5.40 -16.04
N SER A 456 -12.61 5.77 -15.41
CA SER A 456 -11.46 4.86 -15.29
C SER A 456 -11.72 3.63 -14.39
N SER A 457 -12.80 3.67 -13.60
CA SER A 457 -13.32 2.51 -12.86
C SER A 457 -14.10 1.51 -13.73
N GLN A 458 -14.59 1.92 -14.90
CA GLN A 458 -15.20 0.99 -15.88
C GLN A 458 -14.18 0.57 -16.95
N LEU A 459 -13.28 1.46 -17.37
CA LEU A 459 -12.26 1.19 -18.39
C LEU A 459 -10.90 1.76 -17.99
N SER A 460 -9.99 0.88 -17.56
CA SER A 460 -8.61 1.24 -17.24
C SER A 460 -7.67 0.95 -18.41
N PHE A 461 -6.84 1.93 -18.77
CA PHE A 461 -5.76 1.77 -19.76
C PHE A 461 -4.41 1.76 -19.04
N LEU A 462 -3.66 0.66 -19.17
CA LEU A 462 -2.32 0.50 -18.57
C LEU A 462 -1.24 0.75 -19.63
N SER A 463 -0.11 1.37 -19.28
CA SER A 463 0.96 1.68 -20.23
C SER A 463 2.05 0.60 -20.27
N GLY A 464 2.37 0.10 -21.46
CA GLY A 464 3.46 -0.85 -21.70
C GLY A 464 3.01 -2.17 -22.33
N THR A 465 3.92 -3.13 -22.44
CA THR A 465 3.64 -4.50 -22.88
C THR A 465 3.14 -5.40 -21.75
N LEU A 466 2.57 -6.56 -22.11
CA LEU A 466 2.21 -7.62 -21.15
C LEU A 466 3.45 -8.22 -20.44
N GLU A 467 4.63 -8.13 -21.04
CA GLU A 467 5.90 -8.56 -20.42
C GLU A 467 6.36 -7.58 -19.32
N GLU A 468 6.12 -6.27 -19.48
CA GLU A 468 6.43 -5.23 -18.48
C GLU A 468 5.43 -5.13 -17.32
N ILE A 469 4.16 -5.44 -17.57
CA ILE A 469 3.06 -5.23 -16.62
C ILE A 469 2.90 -6.50 -15.78
N GLN A 470 3.44 -6.45 -14.55
CA GLN A 470 3.31 -7.50 -13.55
C GLN A 470 1.87 -7.55 -12.99
N LEU A 471 0.95 -8.11 -13.80
CA LEU A 471 -0.45 -8.37 -13.45
C LEU A 471 -0.55 -9.30 -12.23
N PRO A 472 -1.54 -9.13 -11.34
CA PRO A 472 -1.81 -10.11 -10.30
C PRO A 472 -2.32 -11.42 -10.92
N PRO A 473 -2.10 -12.57 -10.28
CA PRO A 473 -2.77 -13.81 -10.66
C PRO A 473 -4.27 -13.76 -10.33
N TYR A 474 -5.03 -14.66 -10.94
CA TYR A 474 -6.44 -14.98 -10.61
C TYR A 474 -7.49 -13.86 -10.68
N PHE A 475 -7.13 -12.63 -11.09
CA PHE A 475 -8.07 -11.50 -11.06
C PHE A 475 -9.11 -11.52 -12.20
N ALA A 476 -8.78 -12.10 -13.34
CA ALA A 476 -9.58 -12.00 -14.56
C ALA A 476 -10.62 -13.12 -14.65
N GLN A 477 -11.91 -12.73 -14.67
CA GLN A 477 -13.02 -13.65 -14.96
C GLN A 477 -13.06 -13.99 -16.46
N THR A 478 -12.62 -13.05 -17.31
CA THR A 478 -12.49 -13.27 -18.75
C THR A 478 -11.25 -12.55 -19.28
N ILE A 479 -10.52 -13.20 -20.17
CA ILE A 479 -9.44 -12.59 -20.94
C ILE A 479 -9.80 -12.75 -22.42
N ILE A 480 -9.86 -11.66 -23.16
CA ILE A 480 -10.05 -11.67 -24.61
C ILE A 480 -8.71 -11.30 -25.23
N ALA A 481 -8.11 -12.23 -25.97
CA ALA A 481 -6.78 -12.07 -26.54
C ALA A 481 -6.80 -12.12 -28.07
N ALA A 482 -6.15 -11.14 -28.68
CA ALA A 482 -5.76 -11.18 -30.09
C ALA A 482 -4.60 -12.18 -30.29
N GLU A 483 -4.18 -12.34 -31.55
CA GLU A 483 -2.94 -13.06 -31.87
C GLU A 483 -1.72 -12.48 -31.14
N HIS A 484 -0.66 -13.27 -30.96
CA HIS A 484 0.49 -12.90 -30.13
C HIS A 484 1.18 -11.61 -30.60
N ILE A 485 1.36 -11.42 -31.92
CA ILE A 485 1.94 -10.19 -32.49
C ILE A 485 1.06 -8.97 -32.16
N ALA A 486 -0.26 -9.07 -32.34
CA ALA A 486 -1.21 -8.00 -32.00
C ALA A 486 -1.32 -7.74 -30.49
N SER A 487 -0.98 -8.74 -29.66
CA SER A 487 -0.82 -8.63 -28.21
C SER A 487 0.56 -8.09 -27.78
N GLY A 488 1.48 -7.89 -28.73
CA GLY A 488 2.83 -7.38 -28.49
C GLY A 488 3.83 -8.40 -27.95
N VAL A 489 3.53 -9.70 -28.05
CA VAL A 489 4.28 -10.83 -27.45
C VAL A 489 4.85 -11.74 -28.55
N LYS A 490 6.00 -12.37 -28.28
CA LYS A 490 6.83 -13.07 -29.27
C LYS A 490 6.22 -14.37 -29.81
N SER A 491 5.54 -15.14 -28.97
CA SER A 491 4.82 -16.36 -29.36
C SER A 491 3.51 -16.54 -28.60
N TYR A 492 2.66 -17.46 -29.06
CA TYR A 492 1.48 -17.88 -28.31
C TYR A 492 1.83 -18.56 -26.97
N SER A 493 2.98 -19.24 -26.88
CA SER A 493 3.41 -19.95 -25.66
C SER A 493 3.77 -18.96 -24.55
N ASP A 494 4.50 -17.89 -24.90
CA ASP A 494 4.79 -16.76 -24.02
C ASP A 494 3.49 -16.05 -23.59
N LEU A 495 2.58 -15.81 -24.54
CA LEU A 495 1.31 -15.13 -24.28
C LEU A 495 0.42 -15.93 -23.31
N ILE A 496 0.32 -17.26 -23.49
CA ILE A 496 -0.42 -18.13 -22.57
C ILE A 496 0.25 -18.18 -21.20
N SER A 497 1.59 -18.20 -21.15
CA SER A 497 2.35 -18.16 -19.89
C SER A 497 2.12 -16.85 -19.10
N LEU A 498 1.88 -15.72 -19.79
CA LEU A 498 1.50 -14.45 -19.17
C LEU A 498 0.02 -14.38 -18.75
N LEU A 499 -0.89 -14.91 -19.58
CA LEU A 499 -2.34 -14.73 -19.39
C LEU A 499 -3.02 -15.83 -18.54
N TYR A 500 -2.57 -17.09 -18.62
CA TYR A 500 -3.18 -18.19 -17.88
C TYR A 500 -3.08 -18.06 -16.33
N PRO A 501 -1.97 -17.55 -15.75
CA PRO A 501 -1.92 -17.26 -14.31
C PRO A 501 -2.93 -16.19 -13.86
N ALA A 502 -3.24 -15.21 -14.72
CA ALA A 502 -4.22 -14.17 -14.45
C ALA A 502 -5.68 -14.68 -14.44
N LEU A 503 -5.96 -15.85 -15.00
CA LEU A 503 -7.29 -16.45 -14.97
C LEU A 503 -7.72 -16.87 -13.57
N ARG A 504 -8.88 -16.37 -13.17
CA ARG A 504 -9.60 -16.80 -11.97
C ARG A 504 -9.89 -18.31 -12.02
N PRO A 505 -9.61 -19.09 -10.96
CA PRO A 505 -10.13 -20.44 -10.79
C PRO A 505 -11.67 -20.47 -10.78
N TYR A 506 -12.28 -21.67 -10.75
CA TYR A 506 -13.74 -21.84 -10.76
C TYR A 506 -14.43 -21.07 -11.91
N GLY A 507 -13.96 -21.26 -13.14
CA GLY A 507 -14.66 -20.85 -14.37
C GLY A 507 -14.14 -19.61 -15.09
N GLY A 508 -12.96 -19.09 -14.77
CA GLY A 508 -12.31 -18.06 -15.58
C GLY A 508 -11.94 -18.59 -16.97
N ARG A 509 -12.12 -17.77 -18.02
CA ARG A 509 -11.85 -18.16 -19.43
C ARG A 509 -10.93 -17.19 -20.16
N LEU A 510 -9.91 -17.73 -20.84
CA LEU A 510 -9.15 -17.03 -21.88
C LEU A 510 -9.71 -17.42 -23.25
N LEU A 511 -10.12 -16.44 -24.04
CA LEU A 511 -10.55 -16.59 -25.43
C LEU A 511 -9.47 -16.01 -26.34
N LEU A 512 -8.63 -16.90 -26.89
CA LEU A 512 -7.49 -16.56 -27.74
C LEU A 512 -7.87 -16.70 -29.22
N LYS A 513 -7.76 -15.61 -29.99
CA LYS A 513 -7.97 -15.64 -31.43
C LYS A 513 -6.72 -16.19 -32.14
N CYS A 514 -6.85 -17.34 -32.80
CA CYS A 514 -5.77 -18.02 -33.52
C CYS A 514 -6.30 -18.93 -34.65
N SER A 515 -5.43 -19.40 -35.53
CA SER A 515 -5.82 -20.33 -36.61
C SER A 515 -6.19 -21.72 -36.06
N GLU A 516 -6.75 -22.58 -36.93
CA GLU A 516 -7.08 -23.97 -36.56
C GLU A 516 -5.82 -24.83 -36.34
N ALA A 517 -4.75 -24.56 -37.10
CA ALA A 517 -3.46 -25.21 -36.90
C ALA A 517 -2.81 -24.77 -35.59
N ASP A 518 -2.91 -23.47 -35.24
CA ASP A 518 -2.49 -22.98 -33.92
C ASP A 518 -3.31 -23.64 -32.80
N HIS A 519 -4.63 -23.75 -32.96
CA HIS A 519 -5.48 -24.41 -31.97
C HIS A 519 -5.00 -25.84 -31.67
N GLN A 520 -4.79 -26.64 -32.73
CA GLN A 520 -4.35 -28.03 -32.57
C GLN A 520 -2.97 -28.13 -31.90
N LYS A 521 -2.02 -27.26 -32.29
CA LYS A 521 -0.71 -27.18 -31.63
C LYS A 521 -0.86 -26.83 -30.15
N LEU A 522 -1.61 -25.78 -29.84
CA LEU A 522 -1.79 -25.27 -28.47
C LEU A 522 -2.56 -26.25 -27.58
N ALA A 523 -3.54 -26.98 -28.14
CA ALA A 523 -4.26 -28.02 -27.42
C ALA A 523 -3.31 -29.17 -27.01
N ALA A 524 -2.38 -29.57 -27.88
CA ALA A 524 -1.38 -30.60 -27.56
C ALA A 524 -0.24 -30.07 -26.65
N GLU A 525 0.25 -28.85 -26.89
CA GLU A 525 1.31 -28.20 -26.10
C GLU A 525 0.88 -27.97 -24.64
N PHE A 526 -0.42 -27.71 -24.42
CA PHE A 526 -0.99 -27.36 -23.12
C PHE A 526 -2.04 -28.35 -22.58
N GLU A 527 -2.16 -29.56 -23.14
CA GLU A 527 -3.03 -30.64 -22.63
C GLU A 527 -2.74 -30.95 -21.15
N THR A 528 -1.49 -30.74 -20.73
CA THR A 528 -1.00 -30.97 -19.36
C THR A 528 -1.11 -29.76 -18.42
N LEU A 529 -1.64 -28.61 -18.86
CA LEU A 529 -1.94 -27.50 -17.93
C LEU A 529 -3.03 -27.93 -16.95
N SER A 530 -2.65 -28.08 -15.68
CA SER A 530 -3.58 -28.46 -14.62
C SER A 530 -4.79 -27.52 -14.60
N GLN A 531 -6.00 -28.10 -14.60
CA GLN A 531 -7.32 -27.44 -14.71
C GLN A 531 -7.71 -26.84 -16.07
N ALA A 532 -6.83 -26.79 -17.08
CA ALA A 532 -7.17 -26.20 -18.38
C ALA A 532 -8.04 -27.16 -19.21
N LYS A 533 -9.33 -26.81 -19.37
CA LYS A 533 -10.13 -27.37 -20.46
C LYS A 533 -9.90 -26.51 -21.70
N ILE A 534 -9.32 -27.10 -22.75
CA ILE A 534 -9.06 -26.42 -24.02
C ILE A 534 -10.16 -26.83 -25.01
N SER A 535 -10.79 -25.84 -25.66
CA SER A 535 -11.83 -26.07 -26.68
C SER A 535 -11.80 -25.01 -27.78
N ARG A 536 -12.70 -25.14 -28.76
CA ARG A 536 -12.79 -24.28 -29.96
C ARG A 536 -14.21 -23.77 -30.13
N ILE A 537 -14.37 -22.45 -30.19
CA ILE A 537 -15.67 -21.78 -30.39
C ILE A 537 -15.44 -20.55 -31.27
N ASP A 538 -16.21 -20.39 -32.35
CA ASP A 538 -16.23 -19.22 -33.26
C ASP A 538 -14.85 -18.65 -33.68
N GLY A 539 -13.86 -19.52 -33.90
CA GLY A 539 -12.49 -19.13 -34.29
C GLY A 539 -11.59 -18.70 -33.13
N TYR A 540 -12.05 -18.80 -31.89
CA TYR A 540 -11.25 -18.65 -30.68
C TYR A 540 -10.94 -20.02 -30.08
N THR A 541 -9.70 -20.21 -29.65
CA THR A 541 -9.33 -21.28 -28.72
C THR A 541 -9.60 -20.81 -27.31
N VAL A 542 -10.41 -21.57 -26.58
CA VAL A 542 -10.88 -21.23 -25.25
C VAL A 542 -10.13 -22.09 -24.24
N PHE A 543 -9.43 -21.46 -23.30
CA PHE A 543 -8.87 -22.10 -22.12
C PHE A 543 -9.77 -21.77 -20.93
N GLU A 544 -10.50 -22.76 -20.41
CA GLU A 544 -11.33 -22.63 -19.20
C GLU A 544 -10.62 -23.24 -17.99
N LYS A 545 -10.46 -22.45 -16.93
CA LYS A 545 -9.86 -22.88 -15.66
C LYS A 545 -10.95 -23.40 -14.71
N SER A 546 -11.29 -24.67 -14.89
CA SER A 546 -12.36 -25.33 -14.14
C SER A 546 -11.95 -25.68 -12.70
N GLY A 547 -12.82 -25.37 -11.73
CA GLY A 547 -12.73 -25.87 -10.35
C GLY A 547 -11.60 -25.31 -9.48
N ALA A 548 -11.26 -26.08 -8.43
CA ALA A 548 -10.28 -25.77 -7.39
C ALA A 548 -8.84 -25.93 -7.88
N ILE A 549 -7.93 -25.07 -7.39
CA ILE A 549 -6.50 -25.20 -7.66
C ILE A 549 -5.98 -26.49 -6.97
N PRO A 550 -5.17 -27.33 -7.62
CA PRO A 550 -4.57 -28.50 -6.97
C PRO A 550 -3.82 -28.10 -5.67
N GLY A 551 -4.06 -28.82 -4.58
CA GLY A 551 -3.54 -28.50 -3.24
C GLY A 551 -4.37 -27.47 -2.45
N SER A 552 -5.33 -26.77 -3.06
CA SER A 552 -6.22 -25.85 -2.34
C SER A 552 -7.41 -26.56 -1.68
N THR A 553 -7.91 -25.98 -0.58
CA THR A 553 -9.00 -26.56 0.24
C THR A 553 -10.13 -25.55 0.48
N ASN A 554 -11.38 -26.03 0.49
CA ASN A 554 -12.56 -25.26 0.91
C ASN A 554 -12.65 -25.19 2.46
N TYR A 555 -13.10 -24.07 3.02
CA TYR A 555 -13.36 -23.92 4.45
C TYR A 555 -14.85 -23.77 4.77
N THR A 556 -15.41 -24.76 5.46
CA THR A 556 -16.83 -24.85 5.84
C THR A 556 -17.09 -24.53 7.33
N GLY A 557 -16.18 -23.83 8.02
CA GLY A 557 -16.34 -23.43 9.42
C GLY A 557 -15.90 -24.47 10.45
N GLY A 558 -15.31 -25.60 10.02
CA GLY A 558 -14.91 -26.72 10.88
C GLY A 558 -13.60 -26.55 11.66
N TRP A 559 -13.00 -25.36 11.69
CA TRP A 559 -11.70 -25.04 12.32
C TRP A 559 -10.50 -25.89 11.85
N SER A 560 -10.58 -26.47 10.64
CA SER A 560 -9.49 -27.12 9.91
C SER A 560 -9.60 -26.81 8.42
N SER A 561 -8.45 -26.67 7.74
CA SER A 561 -8.33 -26.41 6.30
C SER A 561 -6.87 -26.64 5.85
N PRO A 562 -6.48 -27.87 5.49
CA PRO A 562 -5.13 -28.19 5.02
C PRO A 562 -4.88 -27.68 3.58
N ASP A 563 -4.87 -26.37 3.39
CA ASP A 563 -4.52 -25.76 2.11
C ASP A 563 -2.99 -25.76 1.91
N GLU A 564 -2.50 -26.51 0.93
CA GLU A 564 -1.07 -26.71 0.69
C GLU A 564 -0.40 -25.50 0.04
N LEU A 565 -1.14 -24.74 -0.78
CA LEU A 565 -0.61 -23.62 -1.57
C LEU A 565 -0.35 -22.39 -0.71
N VAL A 566 -1.11 -22.23 0.38
CA VAL A 566 -0.88 -21.16 1.34
C VAL A 566 0.40 -21.45 2.11
N LYS A 567 1.51 -20.79 1.77
CA LYS A 567 2.79 -20.89 2.49
C LYS A 567 3.52 -19.55 2.64
N ALA A 568 4.45 -19.49 3.59
CA ALA A 568 5.37 -18.36 3.69
C ALA A 568 6.40 -18.34 2.53
N PRO A 569 6.94 -17.17 2.14
CA PRO A 569 6.45 -15.83 2.47
C PRO A 569 5.13 -15.49 1.74
N VAL A 570 4.33 -14.54 2.23
CA VAL A 570 3.04 -14.15 1.64
C VAL A 570 2.98 -12.66 1.26
N GLY A 571 2.35 -12.35 0.13
CA GLY A 571 2.15 -10.97 -0.36
C GLY A 571 0.68 -10.68 -0.68
N VAL A 572 0.30 -9.40 -0.70
CA VAL A 572 -1.06 -8.94 -1.01
C VAL A 572 -1.45 -9.34 -2.44
N LEU A 573 -2.67 -9.89 -2.59
CA LEU A 573 -3.33 -10.11 -3.88
C LEU A 573 -4.39 -9.04 -4.17
N TRP A 574 -5.26 -8.80 -3.19
CA TRP A 574 -6.30 -7.77 -3.25
C TRP A 574 -6.65 -7.23 -1.86
N TYR A 575 -7.24 -6.03 -1.80
CA TYR A 575 -7.80 -5.47 -0.57
C TYR A 575 -8.99 -4.51 -0.84
N ASP A 576 -9.97 -4.51 0.08
CA ASP A 576 -11.14 -3.63 0.05
C ASP A 576 -11.79 -3.54 1.45
N ASP A 577 -12.48 -2.45 1.78
CA ASP A 577 -13.17 -2.31 3.09
C ASP A 577 -14.68 -2.63 3.07
N SER A 578 -15.25 -2.93 1.90
CA SER A 578 -16.67 -3.29 1.81
C SER A 578 -16.96 -4.65 2.45
N VAL A 579 -16.02 -5.60 2.46
CA VAL A 579 -16.12 -6.94 3.08
C VAL A 579 -16.03 -6.92 4.62
N GLY A 580 -16.52 -5.83 5.23
CA GLY A 580 -16.51 -5.55 6.66
C GLY A 580 -17.52 -6.32 7.50
N ASN A 581 -17.04 -6.93 8.57
CA ASN A 581 -17.80 -7.73 9.52
C ASN A 581 -17.53 -7.30 10.98
N PHE A 582 -18.51 -7.53 11.85
CA PHE A 582 -18.39 -7.23 13.28
C PHE A 582 -17.35 -8.14 13.96
N LYS A 583 -16.55 -7.58 14.88
CA LYS A 583 -15.37 -8.23 15.48
C LYS A 583 -15.58 -9.59 16.21
N ARG A 584 -16.82 -9.99 16.49
CA ARG A 584 -17.23 -11.28 17.10
C ARG A 584 -18.25 -12.05 16.26
N ALA A 585 -18.37 -11.76 14.96
CA ALA A 585 -19.18 -12.52 14.00
C ALA A 585 -18.66 -13.97 13.83
N PRO A 586 -19.41 -14.89 13.18
CA PRO A 586 -18.88 -16.20 12.80
C PRO A 586 -17.69 -16.00 11.85
N GLN A 587 -16.76 -16.95 11.78
CA GLN A 587 -15.78 -16.95 10.68
C GLN A 587 -16.51 -17.03 9.33
N PRO A 588 -15.99 -16.41 8.26
CA PRO A 588 -16.55 -16.60 6.93
C PRO A 588 -16.21 -18.00 6.43
N LEU A 589 -17.08 -18.51 5.56
CA LEU A 589 -16.85 -19.74 4.82
C LEU A 589 -16.16 -19.40 3.50
N PHE A 590 -15.37 -20.32 2.97
CA PHE A 590 -14.64 -20.18 1.72
C PHE A 590 -14.92 -21.43 0.89
N VAL A 591 -15.89 -21.35 -0.01
CA VAL A 591 -16.39 -22.50 -0.75
C VAL A 591 -16.41 -22.16 -2.23
N ASP A 592 -15.68 -22.93 -3.01
CA ASP A 592 -15.61 -22.86 -4.47
C ASP A 592 -15.26 -21.46 -5.02
N GLY A 593 -14.33 -20.78 -4.33
CA GLY A 593 -13.90 -19.42 -4.67
C GLY A 593 -14.86 -18.32 -4.23
N VAL A 594 -15.85 -18.64 -3.38
CA VAL A 594 -16.80 -17.68 -2.79
C VAL A 594 -16.59 -17.56 -1.28
N MET A 595 -16.37 -16.34 -0.82
CA MET A 595 -16.37 -15.96 0.60
C MET A 595 -17.81 -15.69 1.04
N ILE A 596 -18.31 -16.45 1.99
CA ILE A 596 -19.66 -16.31 2.57
C ILE A 596 -19.51 -15.77 3.99
N SER A 597 -19.88 -14.51 4.21
CA SER A 597 -19.72 -13.82 5.51
C SER A 597 -21.04 -13.37 6.11
N HIS A 598 -21.13 -13.36 7.44
CA HIS A 598 -22.32 -12.93 8.18
C HIS A 598 -21.91 -11.88 9.22
N SER A 599 -22.32 -10.63 9.06
CA SER A 599 -22.13 -9.63 10.11
C SER A 599 -23.21 -9.75 11.18
N LYS A 600 -22.98 -9.16 12.36
CA LYS A 600 -23.95 -9.13 13.47
C LYS A 600 -24.70 -7.80 13.47
N TYR A 601 -26.01 -7.83 13.72
CA TYR A 601 -26.71 -6.62 14.14
C TYR A 601 -26.28 -6.29 15.56
N TRP A 602 -25.41 -5.29 15.72
CA TRP A 602 -24.84 -4.88 17.03
C TRP A 602 -25.26 -3.45 17.44
N GLN A 603 -25.89 -2.70 16.53
CA GLN A 603 -26.38 -1.36 16.80
C GLN A 603 -27.76 -1.43 17.49
N GLY A 604 -28.12 -0.42 18.30
CA GLY A 604 -29.40 -0.38 19.01
C GLY A 604 -29.48 -1.18 20.32
N TYR A 605 -28.45 -1.96 20.67
CA TYR A 605 -28.35 -2.55 22.01
C TYR A 605 -27.76 -1.54 23.03
N PRO A 606 -28.17 -1.60 24.32
CA PRO A 606 -27.60 -0.71 25.35
C PRO A 606 -26.11 -0.96 25.58
N ALA A 607 -25.35 0.13 25.79
CA ALA A 607 -23.92 0.09 26.01
C ALA A 607 -23.52 -0.83 27.19
N GLY A 608 -22.42 -1.57 27.04
CA GLY A 608 -21.93 -2.51 28.04
C GLY A 608 -22.62 -3.87 28.08
N ILE A 609 -23.86 -4.00 27.57
CA ILE A 609 -24.55 -5.29 27.47
C ILE A 609 -24.01 -6.08 26.27
N ARG A 610 -23.70 -7.37 26.46
CA ARG A 610 -23.24 -8.29 25.41
C ARG A 610 -24.28 -9.39 25.14
N PRO A 611 -25.46 -9.04 24.60
CA PRO A 611 -26.52 -10.01 24.38
C PRO A 611 -26.11 -11.04 23.30
N PRO A 612 -26.81 -12.19 23.23
CA PRO A 612 -26.91 -12.94 22.00
C PRO A 612 -27.38 -12.03 20.86
N TYR A 613 -26.60 -11.92 19.79
CA TYR A 613 -26.88 -11.02 18.67
C TYR A 613 -27.64 -11.74 17.57
N GLN A 614 -28.44 -10.99 16.80
CA GLN A 614 -28.95 -11.48 15.52
C GLN A 614 -27.85 -11.39 14.46
N LEU A 615 -27.80 -12.37 13.55
CA LEU A 615 -27.01 -12.24 12.31
C LEU A 615 -27.80 -11.41 11.30
N LEU A 616 -27.06 -10.64 10.50
CA LEU A 616 -27.58 -10.06 9.26
C LEU A 616 -27.51 -11.11 8.15
N ALA A 617 -28.26 -10.88 7.07
CA ALA A 617 -28.25 -11.73 5.88
C ALA A 617 -26.81 -11.96 5.35
N PRO A 618 -26.54 -13.15 4.77
CA PRO A 618 -25.23 -13.48 4.22
C PRO A 618 -24.77 -12.47 3.16
N GLN A 619 -23.47 -12.20 3.16
CA GLN A 619 -22.80 -11.39 2.15
C GLN A 619 -21.76 -12.23 1.43
N PHE A 620 -21.96 -12.33 0.12
CA PHE A 620 -21.12 -13.10 -0.80
C PHE A 620 -20.09 -12.19 -1.46
N ALA A 621 -18.83 -12.62 -1.47
CA ALA A 621 -17.76 -11.97 -2.19
C ALA A 621 -16.88 -13.01 -2.88
N ASP A 622 -16.26 -12.62 -3.99
CA ASP A 622 -15.26 -13.44 -4.66
C ASP A 622 -13.95 -13.49 -3.87
N VAL A 623 -13.38 -14.69 -3.71
CA VAL A 623 -12.15 -14.93 -2.92
C VAL A 623 -10.89 -14.38 -3.59
N TYR A 624 -10.88 -14.28 -4.92
CA TYR A 624 -9.68 -13.89 -5.68
C TYR A 624 -9.58 -12.38 -5.96
N THR A 625 -10.69 -11.65 -5.81
CA THR A 625 -10.77 -10.21 -6.13
C THR A 625 -11.42 -9.34 -5.05
N GLY A 626 -12.01 -9.95 -4.01
CA GLY A 626 -12.79 -9.25 -2.99
C GLY A 626 -14.12 -8.67 -3.47
N ARG A 627 -14.46 -8.84 -4.76
CA ARG A 627 -15.66 -8.26 -5.38
C ARG A 627 -16.90 -8.86 -4.75
N LYS A 628 -17.77 -8.04 -4.16
CA LYS A 628 -19.10 -8.48 -3.73
C LYS A 628 -19.94 -8.95 -4.92
N LEU A 629 -20.69 -10.03 -4.71
CA LEU A 629 -21.65 -10.54 -5.68
C LEU A 629 -22.99 -9.81 -5.50
N THR A 630 -23.74 -9.63 -6.59
CA THR A 630 -25.15 -9.20 -6.53
C THR A 630 -26.04 -10.33 -6.01
N ALA A 631 -27.29 -10.02 -5.65
CA ALA A 631 -28.28 -11.05 -5.29
C ALA A 631 -28.42 -12.11 -6.40
N SER A 632 -28.60 -11.68 -7.65
CA SER A 632 -28.66 -12.57 -8.82
C SER A 632 -27.40 -13.41 -9.04
N GLN A 633 -26.21 -12.87 -8.76
CA GLN A 633 -24.95 -13.64 -8.83
C GLN A 633 -24.81 -14.63 -7.67
N ALA A 634 -25.42 -14.37 -6.52
CA ALA A 634 -25.49 -15.31 -5.40
C ALA A 634 -26.54 -16.42 -5.64
N GLU A 635 -27.66 -16.10 -6.31
CA GLU A 635 -28.69 -17.05 -6.76
C GLU A 635 -28.17 -18.02 -7.83
N MET A 636 -27.16 -17.62 -8.62
CA MET A 636 -26.48 -18.47 -9.61
C MET A 636 -25.44 -19.42 -9.01
N LEU A 637 -25.19 -19.39 -7.69
CA LEU A 637 -24.21 -20.28 -7.06
C LEU A 637 -24.77 -21.71 -6.97
N THR A 638 -24.04 -22.67 -7.56
CA THR A 638 -24.43 -24.09 -7.63
C THR A 638 -24.20 -24.87 -6.32
N THR A 639 -23.68 -24.22 -5.28
CA THR A 639 -23.30 -24.84 -4.01
C THR A 639 -24.43 -24.71 -3.00
N GLU A 640 -24.89 -25.83 -2.41
CA GLU A 640 -25.83 -25.78 -1.29
C GLU A 640 -25.19 -25.04 -0.10
N LEU A 641 -25.82 -23.93 0.31
CA LEU A 641 -25.32 -23.07 1.38
C LEU A 641 -25.77 -23.59 2.76
N PRO A 642 -24.90 -23.61 3.79
CA PRO A 642 -25.32 -23.98 5.14
C PRO A 642 -26.34 -22.98 5.68
N THR A 643 -27.54 -23.46 5.96
CA THR A 643 -28.66 -22.64 6.43
C THR A 643 -28.50 -22.29 7.92
N LEU A 644 -28.10 -21.05 8.20
CA LEU A 644 -28.14 -20.48 9.55
C LEU A 644 -29.51 -19.86 9.82
N ASP A 645 -30.16 -20.27 10.91
CA ASP A 645 -31.40 -19.65 11.38
C ASP A 645 -31.13 -18.21 11.86
N GLN A 646 -31.69 -17.25 11.12
CA GLN A 646 -31.57 -15.81 11.39
C GLN A 646 -32.57 -15.30 12.45
N ALA A 647 -33.56 -16.12 12.86
CA ALA A 647 -34.40 -15.87 14.02
C ALA A 647 -33.75 -16.39 15.31
N GLN A 648 -32.91 -17.44 15.24
CA GLN A 648 -32.16 -17.93 16.39
C GLN A 648 -31.09 -16.92 16.83
N LYS A 649 -31.23 -16.44 18.07
CA LYS A 649 -30.24 -15.60 18.74
C LYS A 649 -28.90 -16.32 18.87
N GLN A 650 -27.88 -15.81 18.19
CA GLN A 650 -26.55 -16.41 18.11
C GLN A 650 -25.66 -16.01 19.31
N PRO A 651 -24.68 -16.84 19.70
CA PRO A 651 -23.78 -16.54 20.83
C PRO A 651 -23.04 -15.22 20.60
N SER A 652 -22.74 -14.50 21.68
CA SER A 652 -22.08 -13.18 21.62
C SER A 652 -20.68 -13.23 20.98
N GLN A 653 -20.07 -14.42 20.95
CA GLN A 653 -18.70 -14.74 20.53
C GLN A 653 -18.63 -16.14 19.88
N TYR A 654 -17.76 -16.33 18.88
CA TYR A 654 -17.46 -17.64 18.28
C TYR A 654 -16.01 -18.06 18.58
N ARG A 655 -15.78 -19.37 18.74
CA ARG A 655 -14.53 -20.01 19.18
C ARG A 655 -14.37 -21.43 18.62
N PRO A 656 -13.13 -21.96 18.52
CA PRO A 656 -12.90 -23.39 18.33
C PRO A 656 -13.41 -24.18 19.55
N PRO A 657 -13.96 -25.40 19.38
CA PRO A 657 -14.50 -26.20 20.50
C PRO A 657 -13.50 -26.54 21.62
N TYR A 658 -12.19 -26.48 21.33
CA TYR A 658 -11.12 -26.76 22.29
C TYR A 658 -10.72 -25.57 23.18
N GLN A 659 -11.11 -24.32 22.85
CA GLN A 659 -10.72 -23.14 23.65
C GLN A 659 -11.61 -22.99 24.90
N LYS A 660 -11.14 -23.48 26.04
CA LYS A 660 -11.86 -23.43 27.33
C LYS A 660 -11.77 -22.09 28.09
N ASN A 661 -10.91 -21.15 27.68
CA ASN A 661 -10.79 -19.82 28.29
C ASN A 661 -10.89 -18.73 27.21
N ASP A 662 -11.94 -17.90 27.30
CA ASP A 662 -12.28 -16.85 26.32
C ASP A 662 -11.31 -15.66 26.27
N TRP A 663 -10.65 -15.35 27.39
CA TRP A 663 -10.01 -14.04 27.63
C TRP A 663 -8.50 -14.13 27.81
N SER A 664 -8.01 -15.22 28.39
CA SER A 664 -6.59 -15.52 28.55
C SER A 664 -6.32 -16.99 28.19
N PRO A 665 -6.43 -17.37 26.90
CA PRO A 665 -6.02 -18.71 26.45
C PRO A 665 -4.53 -18.94 26.77
N ALA A 666 -4.18 -20.16 27.15
CA ALA A 666 -2.81 -20.53 27.42
C ALA A 666 -1.92 -20.40 26.15
N PRO A 667 -0.60 -20.22 26.29
CA PRO A 667 0.32 -20.29 25.15
C PRO A 667 0.16 -21.62 24.40
N PRO A 668 0.07 -21.60 23.05
CA PRO A 668 -0.11 -22.81 22.27
C PRO A 668 1.20 -23.62 22.20
N VAL A 669 1.16 -24.88 22.60
CA VAL A 669 2.23 -25.86 22.37
C VAL A 669 1.74 -26.83 21.30
N ILE A 670 2.27 -26.68 20.08
CA ILE A 670 1.74 -27.35 18.89
C ILE A 670 2.63 -28.52 18.51
N GLY A 671 2.68 -29.54 19.37
CA GLY A 671 3.60 -30.67 19.21
C GLY A 671 5.07 -30.26 19.26
N GLU A 672 5.92 -31.00 18.55
CA GLU A 672 7.38 -30.85 18.56
C GLU A 672 7.93 -30.38 17.21
N ARG A 673 9.06 -29.66 17.24
CA ARG A 673 9.87 -29.26 16.07
C ARG A 673 11.32 -29.73 16.24
N THR A 674 12.07 -29.77 15.15
CA THR A 674 13.53 -29.80 15.22
C THR A 674 14.05 -28.37 15.27
N ASN A 675 14.89 -28.04 16.26
CA ASN A 675 15.53 -26.73 16.35
C ASN A 675 16.50 -26.54 15.17
N PRO A 676 16.34 -25.50 14.33
CA PRO A 676 17.10 -25.37 13.09
C PRO A 676 18.57 -24.97 13.30
N LEU A 677 18.93 -24.49 14.50
CA LEU A 677 20.30 -24.13 14.84
C LEU A 677 21.07 -25.31 15.47
N THR A 678 20.40 -26.11 16.31
CA THR A 678 21.05 -27.14 17.14
C THR A 678 20.69 -28.58 16.78
N GLY A 679 19.76 -28.81 15.85
CA GLY A 679 19.31 -30.15 15.44
C GLY A 679 18.55 -30.95 16.51
N LYS A 680 18.29 -30.36 17.69
CA LYS A 680 17.62 -31.01 18.82
C LYS A 680 16.10 -30.94 18.66
N THR A 681 15.38 -32.02 18.97
CA THR A 681 13.91 -32.00 19.06
C THR A 681 13.47 -31.23 20.31
N GLU A 682 12.52 -30.32 20.15
CA GLU A 682 11.98 -29.47 21.21
C GLU A 682 10.47 -29.22 21.02
N PRO A 683 9.71 -28.90 22.08
CA PRO A 683 8.33 -28.44 21.93
C PRO A 683 8.26 -27.19 21.02
N ARG A 684 7.34 -27.18 20.05
CA ARG A 684 7.19 -26.08 19.09
C ARG A 684 6.65 -24.84 19.81
N ALA A 685 7.55 -23.89 20.06
CA ALA A 685 7.29 -22.63 20.76
C ALA A 685 7.67 -21.41 19.89
N PHE A 686 6.89 -20.33 19.98
CA PHE A 686 7.08 -19.10 19.21
C PHE A 686 6.44 -17.88 19.91
N PRO A 687 6.87 -16.64 19.62
CA PRO A 687 6.35 -15.44 20.27
C PRO A 687 4.89 -15.12 19.93
N LYS A 688 4.00 -15.30 20.91
CA LYS A 688 2.60 -14.82 20.86
C LYS A 688 2.34 -13.84 22.01
N SER A 689 2.29 -12.54 21.70
CA SER A 689 2.20 -11.49 22.74
C SER A 689 0.78 -11.29 23.27
N TYR A 690 -0.19 -10.99 22.40
CA TYR A 690 -1.59 -10.79 22.80
C TYR A 690 -2.59 -11.20 21.72
N GLY A 691 -3.55 -12.05 22.12
CA GLY A 691 -4.66 -12.48 21.28
C GLY A 691 -5.68 -13.34 22.05
N CYS A 692 -6.91 -12.82 22.21
CA CYS A 692 -8.04 -13.50 22.88
C CYS A 692 -8.60 -14.70 22.10
N ASP A 693 -8.14 -14.89 20.88
CA ASP A 693 -8.62 -15.86 19.89
C ASP A 693 -7.99 -17.26 20.02
N GLY A 694 -7.05 -17.44 20.96
CA GLY A 694 -6.27 -18.66 21.13
C GLY A 694 -5.17 -18.78 20.07
N GLY A 695 -5.61 -18.75 18.81
CA GLY A 695 -4.91 -19.21 17.62
C GLY A 695 -5.48 -20.57 17.18
N VAL A 696 -5.40 -20.87 15.89
CA VAL A 696 -6.06 -22.03 15.25
C VAL A 696 -5.06 -22.78 14.37
N ASP A 697 -5.02 -24.09 14.53
CA ASP A 697 -4.21 -24.99 13.70
C ASP A 697 -5.00 -25.41 12.45
N TYR A 698 -4.54 -24.96 11.29
CA TYR A 698 -5.05 -25.30 9.97
C TYR A 698 -4.11 -26.30 9.26
N SER A 699 -3.63 -27.30 10.00
CA SER A 699 -2.72 -28.40 9.59
C SER A 699 -1.31 -27.96 9.19
N TYR A 700 -1.15 -27.08 8.19
CA TYR A 700 0.14 -26.55 7.75
C TYR A 700 0.47 -25.21 8.42
N LEU A 701 -0.51 -24.30 8.49
CA LEU A 701 -0.38 -23.02 9.17
C LEU A 701 -1.02 -23.07 10.56
N TYR A 702 -0.40 -22.39 11.51
CA TYR A 702 -1.08 -21.92 12.71
C TYR A 702 -1.34 -20.41 12.57
N THR A 703 -2.61 -19.99 12.58
CA THR A 703 -2.98 -18.57 12.42
C THR A 703 -3.53 -18.01 13.73
N MET A 704 -3.28 -16.74 14.01
CA MET A 704 -3.52 -16.17 15.35
C MET A 704 -3.51 -14.64 15.35
N ARG A 705 -3.99 -14.05 16.45
CA ARG A 705 -3.63 -12.69 16.84
C ARG A 705 -2.39 -12.70 17.73
N SER A 706 -1.35 -11.98 17.30
CA SER A 706 -0.18 -11.62 18.09
C SER A 706 0.05 -10.12 17.92
N GLY A 707 -0.67 -9.32 18.71
CA GLY A 707 -0.83 -7.88 18.45
C GLY A 707 -1.72 -7.62 17.23
N THR A 708 -1.18 -7.81 16.02
CA THR A 708 -1.87 -7.77 14.72
C THR A 708 -2.41 -9.14 14.31
N ALA A 709 -2.89 -9.28 13.07
CA ALA A 709 -2.95 -10.58 12.43
C ALA A 709 -1.53 -11.17 12.31
N ALA A 710 -1.38 -12.48 12.53
CA ALA A 710 -0.10 -13.19 12.47
C ALA A 710 -0.30 -14.69 12.13
N PHE A 711 0.76 -15.34 11.66
CA PHE A 711 0.78 -16.78 11.44
C PHE A 711 2.16 -17.41 11.65
N TYR A 712 2.19 -18.74 11.67
CA TYR A 712 3.38 -19.58 11.74
C TYR A 712 3.20 -20.74 10.75
N ASP A 713 4.14 -20.92 9.82
CA ASP A 713 4.18 -22.04 8.87
C ASP A 713 4.98 -23.19 9.49
N LYS A 714 4.32 -24.33 9.70
CA LYS A 714 4.93 -25.51 10.36
C LYS A 714 5.77 -26.37 9.43
N ARG A 715 5.80 -26.10 8.11
CA ARG A 715 6.61 -26.88 7.15
C ARG A 715 8.08 -26.47 7.17
N ILE A 716 8.33 -25.17 7.30
CA ILE A 716 9.68 -24.60 7.39
C ILE A 716 10.06 -24.22 8.83
N GLU A 717 9.12 -24.24 9.78
CA GLU A 717 9.24 -23.54 11.07
C GLU A 717 9.51 -22.04 10.83
N SER A 718 8.49 -21.27 10.44
CA SER A 718 8.72 -19.88 9.97
C SER A 718 9.01 -18.85 11.07
N GLY A 719 8.96 -19.21 12.36
CA GLY A 719 8.73 -18.23 13.42
C GLY A 719 7.40 -17.47 13.24
N THR A 720 7.16 -16.43 14.03
CA THR A 720 5.90 -15.67 13.96
C THR A 720 5.99 -14.53 12.94
N ILE A 721 5.36 -14.73 11.78
CA ILE A 721 5.19 -13.72 10.74
C ILE A 721 3.99 -12.84 11.11
N HIS A 722 4.22 -11.52 11.18
CA HIS A 722 3.18 -10.54 11.51
C HIS A 722 2.62 -9.92 10.23
N ILE A 723 1.36 -10.22 9.91
CA ILE A 723 0.59 -9.54 8.85
C ILE A 723 0.20 -8.17 9.42
N SER A 724 1.17 -7.27 9.41
CA SER A 724 1.11 -6.07 10.26
C SER A 724 0.32 -4.94 9.63
N GLY A 725 -0.42 -4.22 10.47
CA GLY A 725 -1.30 -3.13 10.07
C GLY A 725 -2.81 -3.45 10.04
N PRO A 726 -3.29 -4.54 9.39
CA PRO A 726 -4.66 -5.00 9.58
C PRO A 726 -4.79 -5.81 10.87
N ARG A 727 -5.99 -6.30 11.15
CA ARG A 727 -6.33 -6.98 12.40
C ARG A 727 -7.30 -8.14 12.18
N SER A 728 -7.00 -9.27 12.81
CA SER A 728 -7.92 -10.39 13.00
C SER A 728 -9.00 -10.12 14.06
N GLY A 729 -10.08 -10.89 13.99
CA GLY A 729 -11.19 -10.82 14.94
C GLY A 729 -10.88 -11.25 16.37
N CYS A 730 -11.92 -11.52 17.15
CA CYS A 730 -11.81 -11.72 18.59
C CYS A 730 -11.52 -13.14 19.13
N THR A 731 -11.78 -14.32 18.54
CA THR A 731 -12.37 -14.78 17.26
C THR A 731 -11.46 -14.63 16.04
N ASN A 732 -10.45 -15.52 15.94
CA ASN A 732 -9.53 -15.59 14.80
C ASN A 732 -10.33 -15.59 13.48
N SER A 733 -9.90 -14.80 12.51
CA SER A 733 -10.53 -14.64 11.20
C SER A 733 -9.56 -14.89 10.05
N ILE A 734 -8.32 -15.32 10.34
CA ILE A 734 -7.26 -15.58 9.36
C ILE A 734 -7.41 -17.03 8.89
N VAL A 735 -7.88 -17.24 7.66
CA VAL A 735 -8.26 -18.57 7.15
C VAL A 735 -7.47 -18.91 5.87
N PRO A 736 -6.61 -19.93 5.87
CA PRO A 736 -6.08 -20.49 4.63
C PRO A 736 -7.21 -21.25 3.92
N ALA A 737 -7.54 -20.85 2.70
CA ALA A 737 -8.56 -21.52 1.87
C ALA A 737 -8.49 -21.06 0.40
N ASN A 738 -8.90 -21.93 -0.52
CA ASN A 738 -8.88 -21.72 -1.97
C ASN A 738 -7.53 -21.21 -2.52
N GLY A 739 -6.42 -21.63 -1.88
CA GLY A 739 -5.05 -21.25 -2.25
C GLY A 739 -4.56 -19.91 -1.71
N LEU A 740 -5.36 -19.22 -0.88
CA LEU A 740 -5.04 -17.90 -0.32
C LEU A 740 -5.09 -17.88 1.21
N LEU A 741 -4.27 -17.03 1.83
CA LEU A 741 -4.41 -16.68 3.25
C LEU A 741 -5.37 -15.50 3.37
N ASN A 742 -6.62 -15.78 3.70
CA ASN A 742 -7.69 -14.80 3.72
C ASN A 742 -7.73 -14.07 5.07
N VAL A 743 -7.70 -12.74 5.04
CA VAL A 743 -7.74 -11.84 6.21
C VAL A 743 -8.92 -10.86 6.06
N PRO A 744 -10.17 -11.34 6.16
CA PRO A 744 -11.37 -10.50 6.11
C PRO A 744 -11.43 -9.49 7.28
N TYR A 745 -12.07 -8.34 7.02
CA TYR A 745 -12.23 -7.25 7.97
C TYR A 745 -13.12 -7.66 9.15
N TYR A 746 -12.49 -8.02 10.28
CA TYR A 746 -13.16 -8.45 11.52
C TYR A 746 -12.80 -7.57 12.74
N PHE A 747 -12.77 -6.24 12.59
CA PHE A 747 -12.60 -5.32 13.72
C PHE A 747 -13.72 -4.26 13.85
N GLN A 748 -14.78 -4.32 13.04
CA GLN A 748 -15.87 -3.34 13.10
C GLN A 748 -16.50 -3.34 14.51
N GLY A 749 -16.77 -2.15 15.05
CA GLY A 749 -17.22 -1.96 16.42
C GLY A 749 -16.11 -2.15 17.47
N CYS A 750 -14.83 -1.91 17.15
CA CYS A 750 -13.71 -1.91 18.09
C CYS A 750 -13.04 -0.53 18.20
N THR A 751 -12.52 -0.18 19.39
CA THR A 751 -11.79 1.06 19.67
C THR A 751 -10.34 1.06 19.19
N CYS A 752 -9.74 -0.13 19.05
CA CYS A 752 -8.32 -0.26 18.79
C CYS A 752 -7.98 0.25 17.39
N SER A 753 -7.16 1.30 17.34
CA SER A 753 -6.86 2.06 16.12
C SER A 753 -5.70 1.43 15.32
N TYR A 754 -5.94 0.20 14.83
CA TYR A 754 -5.06 -0.46 13.86
C TYR A 754 -5.13 0.28 12.51
N PRO A 755 -4.00 0.49 11.82
CA PRO A 755 -3.92 1.48 10.74
C PRO A 755 -4.67 1.13 9.45
N LEU A 756 -4.80 -0.16 9.11
CA LEU A 756 -5.38 -0.63 7.85
C LEU A 756 -6.78 -1.23 8.09
N PRO A 757 -7.87 -0.48 7.83
CA PRO A 757 -9.20 -0.88 8.24
C PRO A 757 -9.92 -1.72 7.17
N VAL A 758 -9.25 -2.74 6.64
CA VAL A 758 -9.61 -3.44 5.39
C VAL A 758 -9.78 -4.93 5.57
N GLY A 759 -10.41 -5.58 4.59
CA GLY A 759 -10.24 -7.00 4.31
C GLY A 759 -9.26 -7.17 3.16
N LEU A 760 -8.50 -8.25 3.19
CA LEU A 760 -7.53 -8.59 2.15
C LEU A 760 -7.36 -10.10 2.05
N SER A 761 -6.85 -10.58 0.92
CA SER A 761 -6.28 -11.93 0.81
C SER A 761 -4.85 -11.86 0.33
N LEU A 762 -4.03 -12.78 0.85
CA LEU A 762 -2.62 -12.90 0.55
C LEU A 762 -2.37 -14.18 -0.25
N ILE A 763 -1.39 -14.14 -1.15
CA ILE A 763 -0.92 -15.29 -1.93
C ILE A 763 0.52 -15.64 -1.50
N ALA A 764 0.90 -16.91 -1.62
CA ALA A 764 2.30 -17.31 -1.46
C ALA A 764 3.19 -16.64 -2.50
N MET A 765 4.38 -16.21 -2.06
CA MET A 765 5.38 -15.48 -2.84
C MET A 765 6.67 -16.31 -2.95
N PRO A 766 7.54 -16.06 -3.95
CA PRO A 766 8.84 -16.71 -4.02
C PRO A 766 9.71 -16.33 -2.82
N GLU A 767 10.66 -17.19 -2.47
CA GLU A 767 11.60 -17.00 -1.36
C GLU A 767 12.50 -15.76 -1.49
N THR A 768 12.58 -15.19 -2.70
CA THR A 768 13.21 -13.89 -2.97
C THR A 768 12.41 -12.69 -2.48
N HIS A 769 11.09 -12.82 -2.26
CA HIS A 769 10.26 -11.75 -1.69
C HIS A 769 10.64 -11.51 -0.22
N GLU A 770 10.80 -10.24 0.17
CA GLU A 770 11.21 -9.85 1.53
C GLU A 770 10.04 -9.89 2.51
N GLN A 771 10.17 -10.75 3.52
CA GLN A 771 9.26 -10.86 4.64
C GLN A 771 10.05 -11.32 5.86
N TRP A 772 9.81 -10.65 6.99
CA TRP A 772 10.53 -10.85 8.23
C TRP A 772 9.61 -11.43 9.32
N MET A 773 10.22 -12.12 10.27
CA MET A 773 9.53 -12.83 11.34
C MET A 773 10.21 -12.60 12.69
N VAL A 774 9.62 -13.16 13.74
CA VAL A 774 10.18 -13.14 15.09
C VAL A 774 10.27 -14.58 15.59
N TRP A 775 11.48 -15.10 15.79
CA TRP A 775 11.69 -16.52 16.12
C TRP A 775 11.42 -16.84 17.60
N GLY A 776 11.80 -15.94 18.50
CA GLY A 776 11.84 -16.14 19.95
C GLY A 776 13.25 -16.32 20.49
N LYS A 777 13.42 -16.09 21.80
CA LYS A 777 14.70 -16.35 22.48
C LYS A 777 14.94 -17.85 22.66
N SER A 778 16.18 -18.27 22.45
CA SER A 778 16.73 -19.56 22.87
C SER A 778 18.22 -19.42 23.17
N ASP A 779 18.71 -20.13 24.19
CA ASP A 779 20.16 -20.38 24.36
C ASP A 779 20.61 -21.41 23.32
N VAL A 780 21.69 -21.11 22.59
CA VAL A 780 22.12 -21.89 21.42
C VAL A 780 23.52 -22.46 21.62
N GLN A 781 23.56 -23.70 22.08
CA GLN A 781 24.79 -24.48 22.24
C GLN A 781 24.87 -25.57 21.17
N GLN A 782 26.03 -25.70 20.53
CA GLN A 782 26.30 -26.60 19.39
C GLN A 782 25.54 -26.16 18.13
N VAL A 783 26.00 -25.09 17.49
CA VAL A 783 25.48 -24.63 16.19
C VAL A 783 25.86 -25.65 15.11
N HIS A 784 24.85 -26.26 14.48
CA HIS A 784 24.94 -27.09 13.27
C HIS A 784 24.69 -26.29 11.98
N ARG A 785 23.85 -25.25 12.07
CA ARG A 785 23.46 -24.40 10.94
C ARG A 785 23.07 -23.02 11.45
N VAL A 786 23.44 -21.96 10.74
CA VAL A 786 22.96 -20.60 11.01
C VAL A 786 23.15 -19.69 9.81
N GLY A 787 22.23 -18.75 9.61
CA GLY A 787 22.45 -17.55 8.81
C GLY A 787 22.60 -16.33 9.71
N LEU A 788 23.56 -15.46 9.44
CA LEU A 788 23.71 -14.16 10.08
C LEU A 788 23.46 -13.09 9.02
N ASN A 789 22.40 -12.30 9.16
CA ASN A 789 22.08 -11.20 8.26
C ASN A 789 22.37 -9.86 8.97
N PHE A 790 23.47 -9.22 8.59
CA PHE A 790 23.96 -8.04 9.30
C PHE A 790 23.16 -6.80 8.91
N GLY A 791 22.66 -6.05 9.89
CA GLY A 791 21.85 -4.84 9.66
C GLY A 791 20.40 -5.10 9.20
N ALA A 792 19.95 -6.36 9.13
CA ALA A 792 18.57 -6.73 8.80
C ALA A 792 17.55 -6.14 9.81
N PRO A 793 16.24 -6.13 9.48
CA PRO A 793 15.20 -5.63 10.37
C PRO A 793 14.39 -6.73 11.09
N GLY A 794 14.77 -8.01 10.98
CA GLY A 794 14.20 -9.14 11.72
C GLY A 794 14.74 -10.50 11.27
N ASP A 795 14.35 -11.54 12.00
CA ASP A 795 14.71 -12.92 11.66
C ASP A 795 14.06 -13.37 10.34
N ARG A 796 14.57 -14.46 9.75
CA ARG A 796 13.97 -15.17 8.61
C ARG A 796 14.35 -16.65 8.54
N MET A 797 13.53 -17.48 7.91
CA MET A 797 13.81 -18.89 7.63
C MET A 797 13.82 -19.19 6.12
N THR A 798 14.65 -20.13 5.66
CA THR A 798 14.67 -20.63 4.27
C THR A 798 13.89 -21.95 4.08
N ASP A 799 13.56 -22.30 2.84
CA ASP A 799 12.81 -23.52 2.47
C ASP A 799 13.60 -24.83 2.76
N LYS A 800 14.94 -24.82 2.88
CA LYS A 800 15.73 -25.94 3.46
C LYS A 800 16.15 -25.76 4.91
N GLY A 801 15.76 -24.63 5.52
CA GLY A 801 15.77 -24.42 6.97
C GLY A 801 17.03 -23.79 7.56
N THR A 802 17.72 -22.92 6.83
CA THR A 802 18.65 -21.96 7.45
C THR A 802 17.82 -20.90 8.17
N LEU A 803 17.92 -20.87 9.50
CA LEU A 803 17.43 -19.75 10.30
C LEU A 803 18.46 -18.62 10.22
N TRP A 804 18.06 -17.54 9.56
CA TRP A 804 18.79 -16.28 9.44
C TRP A 804 18.39 -15.32 10.55
N LEU A 805 19.37 -14.93 11.38
CA LEU A 805 19.18 -14.00 12.49
C LEU A 805 19.51 -12.56 12.05
N ASP A 806 18.80 -11.56 12.57
CA ASP A 806 19.19 -10.16 12.39
C ASP A 806 20.29 -9.76 13.37
N ILE A 807 21.41 -9.24 12.85
CA ILE A 807 22.60 -8.93 13.66
C ILE A 807 23.00 -7.45 13.52
N PRO A 808 22.96 -6.63 14.60
CA PRO A 808 22.35 -6.92 15.90
C PRO A 808 20.83 -7.01 15.81
N SER A 809 20.20 -7.78 16.71
CA SER A 809 18.76 -8.03 16.62
C SER A 809 17.92 -6.82 17.03
N VAL A 810 16.95 -6.48 16.18
CA VAL A 810 16.07 -5.31 16.27
C VAL A 810 14.64 -5.61 15.81
N GLY A 811 14.41 -6.70 15.09
CA GLY A 811 13.07 -7.18 14.68
C GLY A 811 12.29 -7.91 15.77
N GLY A 812 12.90 -8.17 16.93
CA GLY A 812 12.23 -8.68 18.12
C GLY A 812 13.09 -9.69 18.90
N PRO A 813 12.47 -10.53 19.75
CA PRO A 813 13.13 -11.68 20.37
C PRO A 813 13.69 -12.68 19.33
N SER A 814 15.01 -12.76 19.25
CA SER A 814 15.79 -13.68 18.41
C SER A 814 16.68 -14.59 19.30
N PRO A 815 17.20 -15.74 18.81
CA PRO A 815 18.19 -16.56 19.53
C PRO A 815 19.46 -15.82 19.92
N GLU A 816 20.04 -16.20 21.07
CA GLU A 816 21.28 -15.62 21.56
C GLU A 816 22.45 -16.56 21.21
N LEU A 817 23.47 -16.02 20.53
CA LEU A 817 24.67 -16.74 20.09
C LEU A 817 25.93 -16.20 20.77
N ASP A 818 26.94 -17.06 20.93
CA ASP A 818 28.31 -16.65 21.26
C ASP A 818 29.00 -16.08 19.99
N LEU A 819 28.53 -14.90 19.60
CA LEU A 819 28.93 -14.16 18.40
C LEU A 819 29.58 -12.82 18.79
N GLN A 820 30.77 -12.56 18.26
CA GLN A 820 31.53 -11.34 18.49
C GLN A 820 31.84 -10.68 17.15
N VAL A 821 31.45 -9.42 16.97
CA VAL A 821 31.77 -8.59 15.80
C VAL A 821 32.70 -7.46 16.25
N SER A 822 33.83 -7.32 15.57
CA SER A 822 34.85 -6.32 15.89
C SER A 822 35.09 -5.38 14.70
N PRO A 823 35.13 -4.05 14.91
CA PRO A 823 34.80 -3.34 16.16
C PRO A 823 33.30 -3.46 16.48
N ILE A 824 32.93 -3.28 17.75
CA ILE A 824 31.52 -3.25 18.18
C ILE A 824 30.73 -2.14 17.46
N SER A 825 31.40 -1.03 17.13
CA SER A 825 30.83 0.14 16.44
C SER A 825 30.90 0.05 14.91
N VAL A 826 30.63 -1.12 14.31
CA VAL A 826 30.42 -1.24 12.85
C VAL A 826 29.21 -0.41 12.40
N LYS A 827 29.24 0.07 11.15
CA LYS A 827 28.15 0.90 10.59
C LYS A 827 27.20 0.01 9.79
N PRO A 828 25.97 -0.23 10.25
CA PRO A 828 24.99 -0.99 9.48
C PRO A 828 24.43 -0.17 8.32
N PHE A 829 24.03 -0.85 7.25
CA PHE A 829 23.17 -0.32 6.19
C PHE A 829 21.98 -1.26 5.95
N TYR A 830 20.91 -0.70 5.38
CA TYR A 830 19.75 -1.40 4.87
C TYR A 830 19.16 -0.56 3.74
N GLU A 831 18.83 -1.23 2.64
CA GLU A 831 17.93 -0.77 1.59
C GLU A 831 17.01 -1.96 1.27
N HIS A 832 15.72 -1.75 0.99
CA HIS A 832 14.78 -2.84 0.71
C HIS A 832 15.25 -3.69 -0.49
N SER A 833 15.06 -5.00 -0.42
CA SER A 833 15.38 -5.98 -1.48
C SER A 833 14.90 -5.64 -2.90
N LEU A 834 13.91 -4.75 -3.06
CA LEU A 834 13.44 -4.29 -4.36
C LEU A 834 14.50 -3.51 -5.15
N TRP A 835 15.51 -2.96 -4.46
CA TRP A 835 16.64 -2.25 -5.07
C TRP A 835 17.73 -3.18 -5.62
N ILE A 836 17.66 -4.49 -5.36
CA ILE A 836 18.63 -5.48 -5.84
C ILE A 836 18.39 -5.78 -7.32
N GLU A 837 19.29 -5.31 -8.18
CA GLU A 837 19.13 -5.37 -9.64
C GLU A 837 19.56 -6.71 -10.28
N GLY A 838 20.01 -7.69 -9.48
CA GLY A 838 20.41 -9.02 -9.95
C GLY A 838 21.55 -9.66 -9.14
N GLY A 839 22.22 -10.64 -9.74
CA GLY A 839 23.28 -11.43 -9.12
C GLY A 839 22.78 -12.74 -8.51
N ARG A 840 23.62 -13.42 -7.73
CA ARG A 840 23.36 -14.79 -7.27
C ARG A 840 23.21 -14.84 -5.75
N GLY A 841 22.04 -15.24 -5.24
CA GLY A 841 21.75 -15.42 -3.82
C GLY A 841 20.45 -14.76 -3.37
N TRP A 842 20.36 -14.43 -2.08
CA TRP A 842 19.14 -13.92 -1.44
C TRP A 842 19.09 -12.39 -1.45
N PRO A 843 18.08 -11.74 -2.10
CA PRO A 843 18.03 -10.29 -2.22
C PRO A 843 17.85 -9.59 -0.87
N TRP A 844 17.10 -10.20 0.04
CA TRP A 844 16.93 -9.75 1.42
C TRP A 844 18.15 -9.99 2.33
N VAL A 845 19.18 -10.72 1.89
CA VAL A 845 20.49 -10.73 2.58
C VAL A 845 21.35 -9.58 2.07
N GLY A 846 21.47 -9.38 0.74
CA GLY A 846 22.24 -8.27 0.19
C GLY A 846 21.65 -6.89 0.47
N ALA A 847 20.34 -6.80 0.71
CA ALA A 847 19.60 -5.64 1.19
C ALA A 847 20.31 -4.92 2.35
N SER A 848 20.86 -5.68 3.29
CA SER A 848 21.54 -5.15 4.48
C SER A 848 23.00 -5.55 4.56
N GLY A 849 23.74 -4.92 5.48
CA GLY A 849 25.10 -5.32 5.80
C GLY A 849 25.76 -4.41 6.83
N ILE A 850 27.03 -4.67 7.11
CA ILE A 850 27.89 -3.84 7.95
C ILE A 850 29.15 -3.41 7.21
N THR A 851 29.60 -2.19 7.47
CA THR A 851 30.87 -1.63 6.97
C THR A 851 31.81 -1.28 8.13
N GLY A 852 33.11 -1.40 7.89
CA GLY A 852 34.17 -1.20 8.90
C GLY A 852 34.52 -2.45 9.71
N VAL A 853 34.01 -3.62 9.33
CA VAL A 853 34.26 -4.90 10.00
C VAL A 853 35.73 -5.32 9.89
N ARG A 854 36.26 -5.93 10.95
CA ARG A 854 37.64 -6.43 11.06
C ARG A 854 37.69 -7.89 11.50
N GLU A 855 36.78 -8.30 12.39
CA GLU A 855 36.68 -9.69 12.84
C GLU A 855 35.21 -10.07 13.06
N ILE A 856 34.84 -11.29 12.67
CA ILE A 856 33.60 -11.96 13.07
C ILE A 856 33.98 -13.32 13.65
N ARG A 857 33.69 -13.52 14.93
CA ARG A 857 33.95 -14.77 15.65
C ARG A 857 32.63 -15.37 16.12
N LEU A 858 32.32 -16.57 15.65
CA LEU A 858 31.22 -17.39 16.15
C LEU A 858 31.81 -18.60 16.87
N ASN A 859 31.49 -18.78 18.14
CA ASN A 859 31.90 -19.93 18.95
C ASN A 859 30.74 -20.94 19.08
N GLN A 860 30.96 -22.00 19.86
CA GLN A 860 29.98 -23.06 20.16
C GLN A 860 29.44 -23.79 18.91
N ILE A 861 30.20 -23.82 17.82
CA ILE A 861 29.88 -24.59 16.61
C ILE A 861 30.12 -26.08 16.87
N LYS A 862 29.27 -26.97 16.36
CA LYS A 862 29.52 -28.42 16.46
C LYS A 862 30.76 -28.78 15.63
N ALA A 863 31.68 -29.58 16.17
CA ALA A 863 32.84 -30.03 15.40
C ALA A 863 32.42 -30.87 14.18
N GLY A 864 32.96 -30.55 12.99
CA GLY A 864 32.60 -31.19 11.73
C GLY A 864 32.99 -30.37 10.49
N ASP A 865 32.55 -30.85 9.32
CA ASP A 865 32.77 -30.17 8.03
C ASP A 865 31.53 -29.37 7.63
N TYR A 866 31.76 -28.20 7.02
CA TYR A 866 30.73 -27.22 6.72
C TYR A 866 30.80 -26.69 5.29
N THR A 867 29.64 -26.30 4.77
CA THR A 867 29.55 -25.27 3.72
C THR A 867 29.44 -23.90 4.39
N VAL A 868 30.35 -23.00 4.02
CA VAL A 868 30.39 -21.59 4.44
C VAL A 868 30.09 -20.72 3.23
N ARG A 869 29.16 -19.77 3.37
CA ARG A 869 28.84 -18.77 2.35
C ARG A 869 28.98 -17.36 2.89
N LEU A 870 29.69 -16.51 2.16
CA LEU A 870 29.83 -15.08 2.44
C LEU A 870 29.06 -14.28 1.39
N TYR A 871 28.15 -13.41 1.83
CA TYR A 871 27.25 -12.62 0.98
C TYR A 871 27.70 -11.15 0.97
N PHE A 872 27.72 -10.52 -0.22
CA PHE A 872 28.21 -9.16 -0.43
C PHE A 872 27.36 -8.36 -1.44
N ARG A 873 27.32 -7.04 -1.23
CA ARG A 873 26.84 -5.99 -2.14
C ARG A 873 27.68 -4.73 -1.88
N GLU A 874 27.95 -3.91 -2.89
CA GLU A 874 28.66 -2.64 -2.74
C GLU A 874 27.70 -1.43 -2.83
N PRO A 875 27.01 -1.02 -1.76
CA PRO A 875 26.01 0.05 -1.87
C PRO A 875 26.60 1.44 -2.16
N GLN A 876 27.86 1.70 -1.76
CA GLN A 876 28.44 3.05 -1.75
C GLN A 876 29.21 3.39 -3.03
N PHE A 877 30.05 2.48 -3.52
CA PHE A 877 30.99 2.78 -4.60
C PHE A 877 30.45 2.40 -5.99
N SER A 878 30.87 3.18 -6.98
CA SER A 878 30.47 3.04 -8.39
C SER A 878 31.68 2.87 -9.32
N SER A 879 32.85 2.54 -8.78
CA SER A 879 34.08 2.29 -9.53
C SER A 879 35.00 1.33 -8.80
N THR A 880 35.88 0.66 -9.55
CA THR A 880 36.83 -0.34 -9.03
C THR A 880 37.96 0.28 -8.23
N GLY A 881 38.49 -0.46 -7.25
CA GLY A 881 39.62 -0.07 -6.40
C GLY A 881 39.21 0.78 -5.19
N GLN A 882 37.95 1.20 -5.06
CA GLN A 882 37.50 2.04 -3.95
C GLN A 882 37.30 1.25 -2.64
N ARG A 883 37.00 -0.05 -2.74
CA ARG A 883 37.02 -0.99 -1.61
C ARG A 883 37.73 -2.27 -2.05
N VAL A 884 38.87 -2.54 -1.43
CA VAL A 884 39.69 -3.73 -1.70
C VAL A 884 40.15 -4.28 -0.36
N PHE A 885 39.89 -5.56 -0.08
CA PHE A 885 40.25 -6.19 1.19
C PHE A 885 40.54 -7.68 1.05
N ASP A 886 41.35 -8.21 1.97
CA ASP A 886 41.53 -9.65 2.12
C ASP A 886 40.59 -10.20 3.19
N ILE A 887 40.17 -11.45 3.02
CA ILE A 887 39.40 -12.22 4.00
C ILE A 887 40.19 -13.48 4.33
N SER A 888 40.32 -13.77 5.61
CA SER A 888 40.91 -15.01 6.12
C SER A 888 39.96 -15.72 7.07
N LEU A 889 40.05 -17.05 7.14
CA LEU A 889 39.25 -17.92 8.00
C LEU A 889 40.18 -18.74 8.91
N ASN A 890 40.00 -18.61 10.22
CA ASN A 890 40.83 -19.27 11.24
C ASN A 890 42.35 -19.05 10.99
N GLY A 891 42.72 -17.85 10.52
CA GLY A 891 44.10 -17.46 10.19
C GLY A 891 44.62 -17.89 8.82
N LYS A 892 43.85 -18.66 8.03
CA LYS A 892 44.21 -19.05 6.66
C LYS A 892 43.60 -18.06 5.64
N PRO A 893 44.32 -17.57 4.62
CA PRO A 893 43.73 -16.78 3.54
C PRO A 893 42.56 -17.53 2.87
N LEU A 894 41.46 -16.81 2.61
CA LEU A 894 40.23 -17.35 2.01
C LEU A 894 39.88 -16.63 0.71
N ILE A 895 40.01 -15.30 0.69
CA ILE A 895 39.88 -14.44 -0.49
C ILE A 895 40.94 -13.34 -0.36
N SER A 896 41.63 -13.00 -1.44
CA SER A 896 42.63 -11.93 -1.47
C SER A 896 42.30 -10.89 -2.54
N GLN A 897 42.66 -9.63 -2.28
CA GLN A 897 42.42 -8.47 -3.17
C GLN A 897 40.96 -8.35 -3.64
N PHE A 898 40.01 -8.59 -2.74
CA PHE A 898 38.59 -8.67 -3.07
C PHE A 898 37.98 -7.28 -3.30
N ASP A 899 37.51 -7.03 -4.52
CA ASP A 899 36.71 -5.87 -4.92
C ASP A 899 35.37 -6.35 -5.51
N ILE A 900 34.30 -6.09 -4.75
CA ILE A 900 32.92 -6.51 -5.10
C ILE A 900 32.44 -5.80 -6.38
N PHE A 901 32.80 -4.54 -6.59
CA PHE A 901 32.40 -3.77 -7.77
C PHE A 901 33.21 -4.18 -9.01
N GLN A 902 34.47 -4.60 -8.84
CA GLN A 902 35.26 -5.18 -9.93
C GLN A 902 34.62 -6.43 -10.52
N GLU A 903 33.93 -7.24 -9.72
CA GLU A 903 33.26 -8.45 -10.20
C GLU A 903 31.82 -8.21 -10.68
N THR A 904 31.01 -7.51 -9.89
CA THR A 904 29.59 -7.27 -10.20
C THR A 904 29.36 -6.23 -11.30
N LYS A 905 30.30 -5.28 -11.46
CA LYS A 905 30.15 -4.02 -12.21
C LYS A 905 28.93 -3.19 -11.78
N SER A 906 28.48 -3.33 -10.53
CA SER A 906 27.23 -2.73 -10.05
C SER A 906 27.23 -2.51 -8.53
N SER A 907 26.61 -1.42 -8.07
CA SER A 907 26.37 -1.19 -6.64
C SER A 907 25.17 -1.98 -6.08
N GLN A 908 24.38 -2.64 -6.94
CA GLN A 908 23.10 -3.25 -6.57
C GLN A 908 22.98 -4.76 -6.90
N LYS A 909 24.04 -5.40 -7.37
CA LYS A 909 24.06 -6.86 -7.58
C LYS A 909 24.64 -7.59 -6.38
N ILE A 910 24.10 -8.77 -6.10
CA ILE A 910 24.59 -9.64 -5.04
C ILE A 910 25.68 -10.58 -5.54
N LEU A 911 26.71 -10.71 -4.73
CA LEU A 911 27.84 -11.61 -4.92
C LEU A 911 27.95 -12.55 -3.72
N VAL A 912 27.93 -13.86 -3.96
CA VAL A 912 28.12 -14.88 -2.93
C VAL A 912 29.39 -15.67 -3.20
N ARG A 913 30.14 -15.95 -2.13
CA ARG A 913 31.32 -16.83 -2.13
C ARG A 913 31.03 -18.05 -1.27
N GLU A 914 30.98 -19.21 -1.91
CA GLU A 914 30.67 -20.51 -1.32
C GLU A 914 31.96 -21.34 -1.16
N PHE A 915 32.14 -21.94 0.01
CA PHE A 915 33.28 -22.79 0.36
C PHE A 915 32.75 -24.05 1.06
N SER A 916 32.83 -25.21 0.40
CA SER A 916 32.42 -26.50 0.97
C SER A 916 33.58 -27.21 1.68
N GLN A 917 33.26 -28.24 2.48
CA GLN A 917 34.25 -29.06 3.21
C GLN A 917 35.19 -28.25 4.14
N ILE A 918 34.68 -27.15 4.68
CA ILE A 918 35.39 -26.32 5.66
C ILE A 918 35.30 -27.00 7.04
N HIS A 919 36.40 -27.61 7.47
CA HIS A 919 36.48 -28.20 8.80
C HIS A 919 36.51 -27.13 9.90
N LEU A 920 35.58 -27.23 10.86
CA LEU A 920 35.49 -26.36 12.03
C LEU A 920 35.45 -27.20 13.31
N ASP A 921 36.21 -26.79 14.33
CA ASP A 921 36.12 -27.31 15.69
C ASP A 921 35.80 -26.14 16.63
N GLN A 922 34.58 -26.17 17.20
CA GLN A 922 34.03 -25.23 18.18
C GLN A 922 33.94 -23.75 17.79
N LYS A 923 34.66 -23.27 16.75
CA LYS A 923 34.69 -21.86 16.37
C LYS A 923 34.97 -21.60 14.88
N LEU A 924 34.46 -20.47 14.42
CA LEU A 924 34.74 -19.83 13.14
C LEU A 924 35.21 -18.40 13.43
N ASN A 925 36.36 -18.01 12.88
CA ASN A 925 36.92 -16.67 13.03
C ASN A 925 37.27 -16.12 11.64
N LEU A 926 36.41 -15.25 11.11
CA LEU A 926 36.69 -14.50 9.89
C LEU A 926 37.42 -13.20 10.24
N THR A 927 38.52 -12.91 9.56
CA THR A 927 39.30 -11.68 9.75
C THR A 927 39.46 -10.95 8.42
N PHE A 928 39.12 -9.65 8.43
CA PHE A 928 39.03 -8.78 7.27
C PHE A 928 40.16 -7.75 7.30
N THR A 929 41.04 -7.77 6.30
CA THR A 929 42.21 -6.88 6.21
C THR A 929 41.99 -5.85 5.10
N ALA A 930 41.83 -4.59 5.46
CA ALA A 930 41.65 -3.50 4.51
C ALA A 930 42.94 -3.24 3.71
N LEU A 931 42.84 -3.24 2.38
CA LEU A 931 43.89 -2.73 1.48
C LEU A 931 43.52 -1.33 0.97
N THR A 932 42.23 -1.09 0.68
CA THR A 932 41.65 0.23 0.38
C THR A 932 40.20 0.26 0.84
N GLY A 933 39.75 1.37 1.44
CA GLY A 933 38.39 1.50 1.98
C GLY A 933 38.15 0.69 3.27
N GLU A 934 36.91 0.75 3.77
CA GLU A 934 36.47 -0.05 4.92
C GLU A 934 35.91 -1.40 4.45
N PRO A 935 36.29 -2.57 5.01
CA PRO A 935 35.71 -3.86 4.61
C PRO A 935 34.21 -3.93 4.89
N LEU A 936 33.48 -4.78 4.14
CA LEU A 936 32.05 -5.00 4.34
C LEU A 936 31.65 -6.47 4.24
N ILE A 937 30.50 -6.81 4.82
CA ILE A 937 29.79 -8.07 4.60
C ILE A 937 28.28 -7.85 4.78
N CYS A 938 27.46 -8.53 3.96
CA CYS A 938 26.00 -8.54 4.07
C CYS A 938 25.53 -9.67 4.98
N GLY A 939 26.05 -10.88 4.77
CA GLY A 939 25.71 -12.03 5.59
C GLY A 939 26.71 -13.18 5.55
N LEU A 940 26.61 -14.05 6.56
CA LEU A 940 27.37 -15.29 6.70
C LEU A 940 26.36 -16.44 6.88
N GLU A 941 26.39 -17.43 5.99
CA GLU A 941 25.64 -18.68 6.15
C GLU A 941 26.61 -19.84 6.41
N LEU A 942 26.26 -20.68 7.37
CA LEU A 942 27.02 -21.83 7.84
C LEU A 942 26.07 -23.03 7.88
N ILE A 943 26.43 -24.13 7.20
CA ILE A 943 25.61 -25.34 7.12
C ILE A 943 26.51 -26.56 7.28
N GLU A 944 26.26 -27.41 8.29
CA GLU A 944 26.96 -28.70 8.43
C GLU A 944 26.76 -29.55 7.15
N GLN A 945 27.83 -30.15 6.63
CA GLN A 945 27.85 -30.83 5.33
C GLN A 945 26.89 -32.04 5.24
N SER A 946 26.36 -32.52 6.37
CA SER A 946 25.35 -33.59 6.49
C SER A 946 23.90 -33.09 6.30
N LEU A 947 23.66 -31.78 6.34
CA LEU A 947 22.34 -31.16 6.22
C LEU A 947 22.04 -30.73 4.77
N PRO A 948 20.75 -30.62 4.38
CA PRO A 948 20.37 -30.01 3.11
C PRO A 948 20.91 -28.58 2.96
N VAL A 949 21.23 -28.19 1.73
CA VAL A 949 21.72 -26.84 1.39
C VAL A 949 20.76 -26.20 0.39
N ASP A 950 20.37 -24.94 0.63
CA ASP A 950 19.56 -24.17 -0.31
C ASP A 950 20.36 -23.86 -1.59
N SER A 951 19.73 -24.01 -2.76
CA SER A 951 20.32 -23.60 -4.03
C SER A 951 20.25 -22.08 -4.18
N LEU A 952 21.39 -21.42 -4.33
CA LEU A 952 21.44 -19.98 -4.56
C LEU A 952 20.71 -19.60 -5.85
N VAL A 953 19.71 -18.73 -5.74
CA VAL A 953 18.87 -18.26 -6.85
C VAL A 953 19.65 -17.26 -7.72
N GLU A 954 19.60 -17.42 -9.04
CA GLU A 954 19.99 -16.37 -9.99
C GLU A 954 18.86 -15.34 -10.06
N LEU A 955 19.15 -14.10 -9.67
CA LEU A 955 18.18 -13.01 -9.66
C LEU A 955 18.10 -12.37 -11.05
N PRO A 956 16.89 -12.15 -11.59
CA PRO A 956 16.73 -11.53 -12.91
C PRO A 956 17.32 -10.11 -12.91
N ALA A 957 17.96 -9.75 -14.02
CA ALA A 957 18.47 -8.39 -14.20
C ALA A 957 17.29 -7.41 -14.24
N GLN A 958 17.27 -6.42 -13.33
CA GLN A 958 16.26 -5.36 -13.32
C GLN A 958 16.86 -4.07 -13.88
N GLU A 959 16.34 -3.58 -15.00
CA GLU A 959 16.64 -2.21 -15.44
C GLU A 959 15.88 -1.21 -14.55
N LEU A 960 16.61 -0.55 -13.66
CA LEU A 960 16.07 0.49 -12.78
C LEU A 960 15.76 1.75 -13.60
N GLU A 961 14.56 1.85 -14.19
CA GLU A 961 14.05 2.95 -15.06
C GLU A 961 14.31 4.36 -14.49
N LEU A 962 15.51 4.90 -14.72
CA LEU A 962 15.97 6.25 -14.34
C LEU A 962 15.49 6.75 -12.96
N LEU A 963 15.38 5.82 -12.00
CA LEU A 963 15.23 6.15 -10.59
C LEU A 963 16.54 6.78 -10.15
N THR A 964 16.54 8.10 -10.07
CA THR A 964 17.69 8.89 -9.61
C THR A 964 18.08 8.41 -8.22
N LYS A 965 19.20 7.68 -8.11
CA LYS A 965 19.69 7.08 -6.87
C LYS A 965 19.73 8.14 -5.75
N PRO A 966 19.34 7.79 -4.51
CA PRO A 966 19.58 8.60 -3.31
C PRO A 966 21.04 9.01 -3.13
#